data_AF-R7QNY0-F1
#
_entry.id   AF-R7QNY0-F1
#
_cell.length_a   1.000
_cell.length_b   1.000
_cell.length_c   1.000
_cell.angle_alpha   90.00
_cell.angle_beta   90.00
_cell.angle_gamma   90.00
#
_symmetry.space_group_name_H-M   'P 1'
#
loop_
_entity.id
_entity.type
_entity.pdbx_description
1 polymer ?
#
loop_
_entity_poly.entity_id
_entity_poly.type
_entity_poly.pdbx_seq_one_letter_code
_entity_poly.pdbx_strand_id
1 'polypeptide(L)'
;MVDRNEWPTRSEATYDKALSQSHQVHPNSLDLPLRIPEPFFGHRIPSGQRCHVVYRNTCIIVYTALRCKSDPKSSFFPFFLPFFLPFFLPYDSPPPPSPPHTSTPHRSPDLPTAPPRLSMAFFSPPVLPLRPSRRRSPNRCTPRASTVTVLDYGAGNVRSLENAVRLLGHDIHWATTPADIANASKLIFPGVGSFGAAMRNLESRGFVDPLRRYLDADRPFLGICLGLHTLFEASEESPGVPGLAWLPGTVRRFKGGDGLAVPHIGWNVAQPTRASPLLGEDELQRYYFVHSFCAGQDVAARNPDAVLATTTHGEEYISILQRGSVCATQFHPEKSGAAGIKLIQNFLERDVSVQVGWPVPKGAGGLAKRVVACLDVRENDQGDLVVTKGDQYDVREEDGGEVRNLGKPVELAKRYFKEGADEVCFLNITSFRGEPVGETAMIEVLERTSREVFVPLCIGGGIRDYVDKDGRKYSALDVAAMYFRAGADKVSLGSDAVYAAEKLLASGSETGDGASSIERISEVYGAQAVVISVDPRKVFVDKAADTAHATVTLDDGRVCWYQCTVKGGREGRDLDVVQLVTAAERLGAGEVLLNSMDEDGQKAGYDLQLVRLVKEAVSIPVIASSGAGRAEHFTECFDETDVQAALAAGIFHRGEVSIGEVKQHMRGHGTPVRIAGGLEEVQVVGVGS
;
A
#
# COMPACT_ATOMS: atom_id res chain seq x y z
N MET A 1 64.75 2.86 12.60
CA MET A 1 65.67 3.12 11.47
C MET A 1 64.75 3.17 10.24
N VAL A 2 64.46 4.37 9.70
CA VAL A 2 65.17 5.04 8.57
C VAL A 2 64.89 4.26 7.26
N ASP A 3 64.31 4.79 6.18
CA ASP A 3 64.01 6.19 5.76
C ASP A 3 62.69 6.22 4.92
N ARG A 4 61.93 7.33 4.78
CA ARG A 4 61.94 8.36 3.67
C ARG A 4 61.98 7.75 2.24
N ASN A 5 61.28 8.25 1.21
CA ASN A 5 60.44 9.44 0.98
C ASN A 5 59.39 9.06 -0.12
N GLU A 6 58.57 9.89 -0.81
CA GLU A 6 58.45 11.35 -1.01
C GLU A 6 56.98 11.73 -1.42
N TRP A 7 56.74 12.97 -1.85
CA TRP A 7 55.56 13.46 -2.62
C TRP A 7 56.06 14.35 -3.78
N PRO A 8 55.26 14.56 -4.84
CA PRO A 8 55.10 15.95 -5.30
C PRO A 8 53.65 16.37 -5.64
N THR A 9 53.45 17.69 -5.74
CA THR A 9 52.15 18.38 -5.82
C THR A 9 51.98 19.25 -7.08
N ARG A 10 50.72 19.56 -7.45
CA ARG A 10 50.26 20.58 -8.43
C ARG A 10 50.47 20.22 -9.92
N SER A 11 49.69 20.74 -10.89
CA SER A 11 48.96 22.02 -10.95
C SER A 11 47.60 21.99 -11.69
N GLU A 12 46.92 23.15 -11.72
CA GLU A 12 45.62 23.43 -12.35
C GLU A 12 45.67 23.55 -13.89
N ALA A 13 44.46 23.50 -14.50
CA ALA A 13 43.92 24.44 -15.50
C ALA A 13 43.53 23.91 -16.91
N THR A 14 42.34 24.37 -17.34
CA THR A 14 41.76 24.50 -18.70
C THR A 14 41.50 23.23 -19.55
N TYR A 15 40.29 22.91 -20.00
CA TYR A 15 39.24 23.58 -20.84
C TYR A 15 39.33 23.25 -22.35
N ASP A 16 38.23 22.69 -22.86
CA ASP A 16 37.70 22.72 -24.23
C ASP A 16 38.26 21.86 -25.40
N LYS A 17 37.28 21.28 -26.15
CA LYS A 17 37.31 20.73 -27.53
C LYS A 17 38.21 19.49 -27.79
N ALA A 18 37.75 18.43 -28.45
CA ALA A 18 36.96 18.46 -29.68
C ALA A 18 36.13 17.18 -29.94
N LEU A 19 34.89 17.38 -30.41
CA LEU A 19 34.16 16.41 -31.23
C LEU A 19 34.78 16.38 -32.64
N SER A 20 35.11 15.19 -33.16
CA SER A 20 35.24 15.01 -34.61
C SER A 20 35.11 13.53 -35.02
N GLN A 21 34.37 13.30 -36.12
CA GLN A 21 34.27 12.04 -36.89
C GLN A 21 33.44 10.94 -36.19
N SER A 22 32.49 10.24 -36.83
CA SER A 22 32.24 10.09 -38.29
C SER A 22 30.75 9.86 -38.64
N HIS A 23 30.33 10.29 -39.84
CA HIS A 23 29.04 9.95 -40.46
C HIS A 23 29.16 8.77 -41.46
N GLN A 24 28.14 7.90 -41.50
CA GLN A 24 27.64 7.15 -42.67
C GLN A 24 26.32 6.47 -42.22
N VAL A 25 25.11 6.93 -42.56
CA VAL A 25 24.40 6.93 -43.85
C VAL A 25 24.09 5.51 -44.38
N HIS A 26 22.84 5.07 -44.27
CA HIS A 26 21.93 4.86 -45.41
C HIS A 26 20.44 4.70 -44.97
N PRO A 27 19.45 5.05 -45.83
CA PRO A 27 18.04 5.18 -45.43
C PRO A 27 17.14 4.06 -45.98
N ASN A 28 15.90 3.98 -45.48
CA ASN A 28 14.72 3.63 -46.30
C ASN A 28 13.44 4.16 -45.66
N SER A 29 12.77 5.08 -46.33
CA SER A 29 11.45 5.62 -45.98
C SER A 29 10.38 5.04 -46.91
N LEU A 30 9.16 4.86 -46.37
CA LEU A 30 7.97 4.53 -47.14
C LEU A 30 6.83 5.45 -46.69
N ASP A 31 6.62 6.54 -47.44
CA ASP A 31 5.46 7.41 -47.31
C ASP A 31 4.28 6.86 -48.11
N LEU A 32 3.07 6.84 -47.52
CA LEU A 32 1.81 7.08 -48.23
C LEU A 32 0.77 7.70 -47.26
N PRO A 33 -0.16 8.55 -47.73
CA PRO A 33 -0.81 9.54 -46.88
C PRO A 33 -2.24 9.16 -46.44
N LEU A 34 -2.67 9.73 -45.31
CA LEU A 34 -4.09 9.78 -44.90
C LEU A 34 -4.58 11.23 -44.79
N ARG A 35 -5.62 11.55 -45.57
CA ARG A 35 -6.30 12.86 -45.58
C ARG A 35 -7.16 13.02 -44.33
N ILE A 36 -7.15 14.21 -43.73
CA ILE A 36 -8.14 14.64 -42.74
C ILE A 36 -8.98 15.78 -43.37
N PRO A 37 -10.33 15.75 -43.30
CA PRO A 37 -11.18 16.80 -43.85
C PRO A 37 -11.38 17.97 -42.87
N GLU A 38 -11.37 19.21 -43.38
CA GLU A 38 -11.83 20.39 -42.63
C GLU A 38 -13.37 20.46 -42.54
N PRO A 39 -13.87 21.13 -41.49
CA PRO A 39 -15.08 21.93 -41.65
C PRO A 39 -14.93 23.38 -41.11
N PHE A 40 -15.25 24.34 -42.00
CA PHE A 40 -15.92 25.61 -41.72
C PHE A 40 -15.46 26.49 -40.53
N PHE A 41 -14.68 27.53 -40.83
CA PHE A 41 -15.07 28.92 -40.54
C PHE A 41 -14.40 29.89 -41.54
N GLY A 42 -15.21 30.68 -42.25
CA GLY A 42 -14.73 31.52 -43.35
C GLY A 42 -14.33 32.94 -42.94
N HIS A 43 -13.05 33.17 -42.64
CA HIS A 43 -12.42 34.50 -42.71
C HIS A 43 -10.94 34.39 -43.14
N ARG A 44 -10.47 35.27 -44.03
CA ARG A 44 -9.07 35.29 -44.48
C ARG A 44 -8.15 35.87 -43.41
N ILE A 45 -7.17 35.10 -42.96
CA ILE A 45 -6.03 35.61 -42.17
C ILE A 45 -5.00 36.21 -43.15
N PRO A 46 -4.53 37.47 -42.97
CA PRO A 46 -3.43 38.02 -43.78
C PRO A 46 -2.12 37.25 -43.56
N SER A 47 -1.29 37.12 -44.59
CA SER A 47 -0.02 36.38 -44.48
C SER A 47 0.97 37.06 -43.51
N GLY A 48 1.54 36.26 -42.59
CA GLY A 48 2.66 36.71 -41.74
C GLY A 48 2.56 36.38 -40.24
N GLN A 49 1.46 35.80 -39.74
CA GLN A 49 1.31 35.44 -38.33
C GLN A 49 1.15 33.93 -38.14
N ARG A 50 1.74 33.38 -37.05
CA ARG A 50 1.53 32.00 -36.59
C ARG A 50 0.57 32.01 -35.40
N CYS A 51 -0.53 31.28 -35.50
CA CYS A 51 -1.41 31.02 -34.36
C CYS A 51 -1.09 29.63 -33.78
N HIS A 52 -1.08 29.51 -32.45
CA HIS A 52 -1.12 28.23 -31.76
C HIS A 52 -2.56 27.98 -31.28
N VAL A 53 -3.14 26.86 -31.70
CA VAL A 53 -4.47 26.40 -31.24
C VAL A 53 -4.24 25.19 -30.35
N VAL A 54 -4.68 25.26 -29.10
CA VAL A 54 -4.61 24.14 -28.14
C VAL A 54 -6.04 23.66 -27.90
N TYR A 55 -6.30 22.39 -28.19
CA TYR A 55 -7.57 21.75 -27.87
C TYR A 55 -7.52 21.18 -26.44
N ARG A 56 -8.37 21.69 -25.56
CA ARG A 56 -8.81 21.02 -24.34
C ARG A 56 -10.33 21.05 -24.28
N ASN A 57 -10.93 20.01 -23.73
CA ASN A 57 -12.37 19.81 -23.81
C ASN A 57 -13.16 21.04 -23.32
N THR A 58 -14.10 21.48 -24.15
CA THR A 58 -15.13 22.52 -23.90
C THR A 58 -14.74 24.01 -23.83
N CYS A 59 -13.53 24.46 -24.18
CA CYS A 59 -13.29 25.88 -24.50
C CYS A 59 -12.12 26.14 -25.47
N ILE A 60 -12.28 27.16 -26.35
CA ILE A 60 -11.21 27.68 -27.21
C ILE A 60 -10.68 28.99 -26.60
N ILE A 61 -9.38 29.06 -26.33
CA ILE A 61 -8.69 30.29 -25.92
C ILE A 61 -7.69 30.66 -27.01
N VAL A 62 -7.78 31.87 -27.54
CA VAL A 62 -6.86 32.39 -28.57
C VAL A 62 -5.93 33.40 -27.92
N TYR A 63 -4.62 33.14 -27.99
CA TYR A 63 -3.59 34.08 -27.52
C TYR A 63 -2.91 34.76 -28.71
N THR A 64 -2.83 36.10 -28.68
CA THR A 64 -2.09 36.89 -29.66
C THR A 64 -0.79 37.41 -29.04
N ALA A 65 0.34 36.77 -29.36
CA ALA A 65 1.64 37.15 -28.82
C ALA A 65 2.25 38.34 -29.58
N LEU A 66 2.13 39.55 -29.03
CA LEU A 66 2.82 40.74 -29.53
C LEU A 66 4.30 40.72 -29.10
N ARG A 67 5.20 40.35 -30.02
CA ARG A 67 6.64 40.62 -29.88
C ARG A 67 6.93 42.09 -30.15
N CYS A 68 7.45 42.81 -29.17
CA CYS A 68 8.14 44.08 -29.41
C CYS A 68 9.63 43.93 -29.03
N LYS A 69 10.52 44.42 -29.89
CA LYS A 69 11.97 44.49 -29.66
C LYS A 69 12.36 45.95 -29.39
N SER A 70 12.89 46.28 -28.21
CA SER A 70 14.14 47.07 -28.07
C SER A 70 14.46 47.48 -26.62
N ASP A 71 15.78 47.56 -26.39
CA ASP A 71 16.53 48.36 -25.40
C ASP A 71 16.60 47.95 -23.91
N PRO A 72 17.80 47.73 -23.34
CA PRO A 72 18.00 47.45 -21.92
C PRO A 72 18.56 48.67 -21.14
N LYS A 73 17.69 49.40 -20.43
CA LYS A 73 17.95 50.17 -19.18
C LYS A 73 16.82 51.17 -18.88
N SER A 74 15.87 50.78 -18.03
CA SER A 74 15.20 51.71 -17.10
C SER A 74 14.37 50.93 -16.08
N SER A 75 14.40 51.38 -14.82
CA SER A 75 13.58 50.82 -13.74
C SER A 75 12.25 51.57 -13.69
N PHE A 76 11.10 50.91 -13.89
CA PHE A 76 9.80 51.48 -13.53
C PHE A 76 8.75 50.40 -13.20
N PHE A 77 8.00 50.65 -12.12
CA PHE A 77 6.78 49.93 -11.73
C PHE A 77 5.62 50.22 -12.71
N PRO A 78 4.66 49.28 -12.83
CA PRO A 78 3.27 49.65 -13.10
C PRO A 78 2.31 49.22 -11.97
N PHE A 79 1.46 50.17 -11.56
CA PHE A 79 0.24 49.93 -10.79
C PHE A 79 -0.78 49.12 -11.61
N PHE A 80 -1.67 48.40 -10.94
CA PHE A 80 -3.03 48.14 -11.45
C PHE A 80 -4.06 48.44 -10.35
N LEU A 81 -5.03 49.30 -10.67
CA LEU A 81 -6.24 49.55 -9.88
C LEU A 81 -7.43 48.82 -10.54
N PRO A 82 -8.44 48.37 -9.77
CA PRO A 82 -9.59 47.68 -10.33
C PRO A 82 -10.66 48.67 -10.84
N PHE A 83 -11.48 48.21 -11.79
CA PHE A 83 -12.76 48.84 -12.11
C PHE A 83 -13.91 47.86 -11.87
N PHE A 84 -15.00 48.38 -11.31
CA PHE A 84 -16.19 47.64 -10.87
C PHE A 84 -17.45 48.34 -11.43
N LEU A 85 -18.62 47.72 -11.17
CA LEU A 85 -20.00 48.22 -11.32
C LEU A 85 -20.65 48.09 -12.72
N PRO A 86 -21.99 48.07 -12.83
CA PRO A 86 -22.88 47.07 -12.18
C PRO A 86 -24.11 46.69 -13.08
N PHE A 87 -24.95 45.74 -12.65
CA PHE A 87 -26.40 45.81 -12.94
C PHE A 87 -27.23 45.15 -11.82
N PHE A 88 -28.44 45.67 -11.59
CA PHE A 88 -29.30 45.39 -10.43
C PHE A 88 -30.33 44.25 -10.66
N LEU A 89 -30.59 43.48 -9.58
CA LEU A 89 -31.84 42.94 -8.96
C LEU A 89 -33.23 43.21 -9.64
N PRO A 90 -34.38 42.52 -9.28
CA PRO A 90 -34.67 41.74 -8.04
C PRO A 90 -35.59 40.46 -8.09
N TYR A 91 -35.64 39.73 -6.95
CA TYR A 91 -36.78 39.07 -6.25
C TYR A 91 -37.47 37.72 -6.65
N ASP A 92 -37.50 36.81 -5.66
CA ASP A 92 -38.47 35.81 -5.15
C ASP A 92 -39.57 35.13 -6.00
N SER A 93 -39.65 33.78 -5.93
CA SER A 93 -40.80 32.99 -5.38
C SER A 93 -40.58 31.45 -5.41
N PRO A 94 -41.24 30.65 -4.54
CA PRO A 94 -41.01 29.19 -4.37
C PRO A 94 -41.89 28.27 -5.27
N PRO A 95 -41.58 26.96 -5.38
CA PRO A 95 -42.32 26.02 -6.24
C PRO A 95 -43.63 25.47 -5.62
N PRO A 96 -44.63 25.08 -6.44
CA PRO A 96 -45.93 24.55 -5.99
C PRO A 96 -45.92 23.02 -5.72
N PRO A 97 -46.94 22.49 -4.99
CA PRO A 97 -46.97 21.09 -4.52
C PRO A 97 -47.62 20.10 -5.51
N SER A 98 -47.39 18.80 -5.26
CA SER A 98 -47.99 17.66 -5.96
C SER A 98 -49.38 17.26 -5.43
N PRO A 99 -50.28 16.72 -6.29
CA PRO A 99 -51.60 16.21 -5.88
C PRO A 99 -51.59 14.70 -5.50
N PRO A 100 -52.61 14.19 -4.76
CA PRO A 100 -52.51 12.94 -4.00
C PRO A 100 -53.26 11.72 -4.58
N HIS A 101 -53.09 10.58 -3.89
CA HIS A 101 -53.62 9.23 -4.16
C HIS A 101 -55.16 9.06 -4.18
N THR A 102 -55.64 8.07 -4.95
CA THR A 102 -56.83 7.24 -4.65
C THR A 102 -56.60 5.77 -5.09
N SER A 103 -57.52 4.86 -4.76
CA SER A 103 -57.17 3.48 -4.35
C SER A 103 -58.08 2.34 -4.85
N THR A 104 -57.47 1.17 -5.11
CA THR A 104 -58.04 -0.21 -4.99
C THR A 104 -59.11 -0.63 -6.05
N PRO A 105 -59.65 -1.88 -6.05
CA PRO A 105 -59.09 -2.98 -6.89
C PRO A 105 -60.14 -3.74 -7.74
N HIS A 106 -59.75 -4.63 -8.67
CA HIS A 106 -60.41 -5.95 -8.91
C HIS A 106 -59.82 -6.83 -10.05
N ARG A 107 -59.72 -8.14 -9.76
CA ARG A 107 -59.96 -9.37 -10.56
C ARG A 107 -59.58 -9.50 -12.06
N SER A 108 -58.92 -10.63 -12.35
CA SER A 108 -58.84 -11.39 -13.63
C SER A 108 -60.23 -11.85 -14.14
N PRO A 109 -60.36 -12.27 -15.42
CA PRO A 109 -60.10 -13.69 -15.78
C PRO A 109 -59.57 -14.02 -17.20
N ASP A 110 -58.94 -15.20 -17.29
CA ASP A 110 -58.95 -16.26 -18.34
C ASP A 110 -58.53 -16.07 -19.83
N LEU A 111 -57.97 -17.18 -20.35
CA LEU A 111 -57.51 -17.43 -21.74
C LEU A 111 -58.67 -17.68 -22.74
N PRO A 112 -58.35 -17.80 -24.05
CA PRO A 112 -58.53 -19.13 -24.66
C PRO A 112 -57.41 -19.64 -25.59
N THR A 113 -57.44 -20.96 -25.79
CA THR A 113 -56.59 -21.88 -26.57
C THR A 113 -56.82 -21.88 -28.09
N ALA A 114 -55.87 -22.39 -28.91
CA ALA A 114 -56.04 -23.44 -29.97
C ALA A 114 -54.67 -23.80 -30.67
N PRO A 115 -54.54 -24.80 -31.59
CA PRO A 115 -53.86 -26.06 -31.25
C PRO A 115 -52.87 -26.57 -32.39
N PRO A 116 -52.64 -27.88 -32.72
CA PRO A 116 -51.27 -28.36 -33.01
C PRO A 116 -51.03 -28.96 -34.42
N ARG A 117 -49.76 -29.26 -34.78
CA ARG A 117 -49.38 -30.24 -35.83
C ARG A 117 -48.11 -31.00 -35.42
N LEU A 118 -48.11 -32.33 -35.28
CA LEU A 118 -48.18 -33.44 -36.26
C LEU A 118 -46.84 -33.78 -36.94
N SER A 119 -46.41 -35.02 -36.73
CA SER A 119 -45.16 -35.64 -37.19
C SER A 119 -45.22 -36.16 -38.63
N MET A 120 -44.08 -36.20 -39.32
CA MET A 120 -43.79 -37.23 -40.33
C MET A 120 -42.32 -37.67 -40.27
N ALA A 121 -42.09 -38.95 -40.49
CA ALA A 121 -40.77 -39.55 -40.72
C ALA A 121 -40.84 -40.38 -42.00
N PHE A 122 -39.78 -40.35 -42.82
CA PHE A 122 -39.59 -41.26 -43.95
C PHE A 122 -38.10 -41.61 -44.13
N PHE A 123 -37.85 -42.86 -44.56
CA PHE A 123 -36.55 -43.52 -44.75
C PHE A 123 -35.82 -43.01 -46.02
N SER A 124 -34.49 -43.08 -46.23
CA SER A 124 -33.58 -44.25 -46.40
C SER A 124 -32.22 -43.71 -47.00
N PRO A 125 -31.16 -44.49 -47.32
CA PRO A 125 -30.47 -45.62 -46.66
C PRO A 125 -28.92 -45.27 -46.51
N PRO A 126 -27.92 -46.19 -46.38
CA PRO A 126 -26.64 -45.88 -45.69
C PRO A 126 -25.41 -45.54 -46.56
N VAL A 127 -24.47 -44.73 -46.02
CA VAL A 127 -23.06 -44.63 -46.45
C VAL A 127 -22.13 -44.37 -45.25
N LEU A 128 -21.01 -45.10 -45.17
CA LEU A 128 -19.88 -44.92 -44.23
C LEU A 128 -18.57 -45.15 -45.02
N PRO A 129 -17.41 -44.59 -44.62
CA PRO A 129 -17.19 -43.19 -44.23
C PRO A 129 -16.02 -42.56 -45.01
N LEU A 130 -16.07 -41.25 -45.27
CA LEU A 130 -14.87 -40.45 -45.60
C LEU A 130 -14.59 -39.48 -44.45
N ARG A 131 -13.40 -39.58 -43.85
CA ARG A 131 -12.94 -38.68 -42.78
C ARG A 131 -12.74 -37.25 -43.32
N PRO A 132 -13.41 -36.21 -42.77
CA PRO A 132 -12.96 -34.84 -42.90
C PRO A 132 -12.04 -34.47 -41.73
N SER A 133 -11.14 -33.52 -41.98
CA SER A 133 -10.22 -32.97 -40.98
C SER A 133 -10.94 -32.31 -39.79
N ARG A 134 -10.26 -32.27 -38.63
CA ARG A 134 -10.68 -31.47 -37.48
C ARG A 134 -10.77 -29.99 -37.88
N ARG A 135 -11.96 -29.52 -38.25
CA ARG A 135 -12.27 -28.08 -38.24
C ARG A 135 -12.14 -27.59 -36.80
N ARG A 136 -11.18 -26.72 -36.54
CA ARG A 136 -11.13 -25.95 -35.29
C ARG A 136 -12.44 -25.18 -35.17
N SER A 137 -13.14 -25.33 -34.05
CA SER A 137 -14.27 -24.48 -33.67
C SER A 137 -13.76 -23.04 -33.48
N PRO A 138 -14.23 -22.04 -34.25
CA PRO A 138 -14.00 -20.64 -33.96
C PRO A 138 -15.17 -20.14 -33.12
N ASN A 139 -15.15 -20.44 -31.82
CA ASN A 139 -15.93 -19.75 -30.78
C ASN A 139 -15.44 -20.22 -29.40
N ARG A 140 -14.20 -19.85 -29.07
CA ARG A 140 -13.84 -19.65 -27.66
C ARG A 140 -14.33 -18.24 -27.34
N CYS A 141 -15.55 -18.12 -26.79
CA CYS A 141 -15.91 -16.87 -26.12
C CYS A 141 -14.79 -16.58 -25.12
N THR A 142 -14.19 -15.40 -25.22
CA THR A 142 -13.55 -14.81 -24.04
C THR A 142 -14.61 -14.79 -22.94
N PRO A 143 -14.30 -15.26 -21.72
CA PRO A 143 -15.18 -14.98 -20.60
C PRO A 143 -15.38 -13.45 -20.57
N ARG A 144 -16.62 -12.98 -20.51
CA ARG A 144 -16.83 -11.59 -20.07
C ARG A 144 -16.20 -11.50 -18.68
N ALA A 145 -15.35 -10.50 -18.46
CA ALA A 145 -14.84 -10.18 -17.13
C ALA A 145 -16.03 -10.15 -16.17
N SER A 146 -16.06 -11.05 -15.19
CA SER A 146 -17.18 -11.12 -14.26
C SER A 146 -16.97 -10.05 -13.19
N THR A 147 -17.96 -9.17 -13.07
CA THR A 147 -17.90 -8.04 -12.14
C THR A 147 -18.03 -8.53 -10.70
N VAL A 148 -17.08 -8.12 -9.85
CA VAL A 148 -17.04 -8.39 -8.42
C VAL A 148 -17.51 -7.15 -7.69
N THR A 149 -18.43 -7.29 -6.73
CA THR A 149 -18.82 -6.14 -5.89
C THR A 149 -17.84 -6.00 -4.73
N VAL A 150 -17.31 -4.80 -4.51
CA VAL A 150 -16.38 -4.49 -3.41
C VAL A 150 -16.98 -3.40 -2.51
N LEU A 151 -17.02 -3.65 -1.20
CA LEU A 151 -17.52 -2.70 -0.22
C LEU A 151 -16.39 -1.84 0.33
N ASP A 152 -16.37 -0.56 -0.03
CA ASP A 152 -15.48 0.44 0.57
C ASP A 152 -16.24 1.37 1.54
N TYR A 153 -15.99 1.18 2.83
CA TYR A 153 -16.50 2.05 3.90
C TYR A 153 -15.64 3.32 4.09
N GLY A 154 -14.57 3.49 3.31
CA GLY A 154 -13.83 4.75 3.20
C GLY A 154 -12.56 4.88 4.05
N ALA A 155 -11.98 3.78 4.51
CA ALA A 155 -10.72 3.79 5.28
C ALA A 155 -9.59 2.97 4.60
N GLY A 156 -8.37 3.52 4.63
CA GLY A 156 -7.12 2.84 4.27
C GLY A 156 -7.00 2.39 2.80
N ASN A 157 -6.12 1.42 2.52
CA ASN A 157 -5.80 0.97 1.17
C ASN A 157 -6.79 -0.09 0.64
N VAL A 158 -7.70 0.31 -0.26
CA VAL A 158 -8.53 -0.61 -1.05
C VAL A 158 -7.94 -0.88 -2.45
N ARG A 159 -6.92 -0.12 -2.85
CA ARG A 159 -6.33 -0.13 -4.21
C ARG A 159 -5.55 -1.41 -4.50
N SER A 160 -4.88 -1.99 -3.50
CA SER A 160 -4.19 -3.27 -3.69
C SER A 160 -5.15 -4.44 -3.93
N LEU A 161 -6.34 -4.44 -3.29
CA LEU A 161 -7.40 -5.39 -3.62
C LEU A 161 -7.95 -5.11 -5.03
N GLU A 162 -8.15 -3.84 -5.39
CA GLU A 162 -8.60 -3.45 -6.73
C GLU A 162 -7.67 -3.98 -7.83
N ASN A 163 -6.36 -3.80 -7.63
CA ASN A 163 -5.34 -4.30 -8.55
C ASN A 163 -5.23 -5.83 -8.55
N ALA A 164 -5.44 -6.50 -7.41
CA ALA A 164 -5.45 -7.97 -7.33
C ALA A 164 -6.62 -8.58 -8.12
N VAL A 165 -7.83 -8.00 -7.99
CA VAL A 165 -9.02 -8.43 -8.75
C VAL A 165 -8.84 -8.17 -10.25
N ARG A 166 -8.29 -7.01 -10.63
CA ARG A 166 -7.97 -6.70 -12.04
C ARG A 166 -6.88 -7.59 -12.63
N LEU A 167 -5.84 -7.93 -11.87
CA LEU A 167 -4.78 -8.85 -12.27
C LEU A 167 -5.34 -10.23 -12.64
N LEU A 168 -6.41 -10.65 -11.96
CA LEU A 168 -7.14 -11.90 -12.21
C LEU A 168 -8.17 -11.79 -13.36
N GLY A 169 -8.24 -10.66 -14.07
CA GLY A 169 -9.13 -10.46 -15.22
C GLY A 169 -10.59 -10.12 -14.86
N HIS A 170 -10.84 -9.66 -13.63
CA HIS A 170 -12.16 -9.27 -13.15
C HIS A 170 -12.34 -7.75 -13.06
N ASP A 171 -13.55 -7.27 -13.34
CA ASP A 171 -13.95 -5.88 -13.13
C ASP A 171 -14.50 -5.68 -11.71
N ILE A 172 -14.46 -4.44 -11.22
CA ILE A 172 -15.00 -4.06 -9.90
C ILE A 172 -16.22 -3.15 -10.04
N HIS A 173 -17.25 -3.48 -9.27
CA HIS A 173 -18.35 -2.60 -8.92
C HIS A 173 -18.21 -2.16 -7.46
N TRP A 174 -18.08 -0.87 -7.21
CA TRP A 174 -18.01 -0.35 -5.84
C TRP A 174 -19.41 -0.25 -5.24
N ALA A 175 -19.63 -0.87 -4.08
CA ALA A 175 -20.90 -0.76 -3.37
C ALA A 175 -21.06 0.65 -2.77
N THR A 176 -21.96 1.44 -3.36
CA THR A 176 -22.26 2.81 -2.93
C THR A 176 -23.65 2.93 -2.28
N THR A 177 -24.50 1.93 -2.51
CA THR A 177 -25.89 1.87 -2.02
C THR A 177 -26.22 0.50 -1.40
N PRO A 178 -27.24 0.41 -0.53
CA PRO A 178 -27.77 -0.87 -0.03
C PRO A 178 -28.16 -1.87 -1.13
N ALA A 179 -28.57 -1.37 -2.30
CA ALA A 179 -28.97 -2.19 -3.44
C ALA A 179 -27.79 -2.89 -4.12
N ASP A 180 -26.59 -2.29 -4.11
CA ASP A 180 -25.39 -2.91 -4.69
C ASP A 180 -25.02 -4.21 -3.95
N ILE A 181 -25.12 -4.19 -2.61
CA ILE A 181 -24.92 -5.37 -1.75
C ILE A 181 -25.99 -6.43 -2.07
N ALA A 182 -27.27 -6.04 -2.13
CA ALA A 182 -28.36 -6.97 -2.44
C ALA A 182 -28.20 -7.62 -3.82
N ASN A 183 -27.67 -6.91 -4.81
CA ASN A 183 -27.50 -7.39 -6.19
C ASN A 183 -26.16 -8.09 -6.47
N ALA A 184 -25.19 -8.06 -5.55
CA ALA A 184 -23.85 -8.59 -5.75
C ALA A 184 -23.82 -10.11 -6.03
N SER A 185 -23.30 -10.53 -7.19
CA SER A 185 -23.07 -11.95 -7.52
C SER A 185 -21.99 -12.58 -6.62
N LYS A 186 -20.91 -11.83 -6.38
CA LYS A 186 -19.87 -12.06 -5.37
C LYS A 186 -19.58 -10.73 -4.67
N LEU A 187 -19.39 -10.76 -3.35
CA LEU A 187 -19.12 -9.60 -2.53
C LEU A 187 -17.79 -9.76 -1.77
N ILE A 188 -16.88 -8.80 -1.91
CA ILE A 188 -15.68 -8.70 -1.07
C ILE A 188 -15.83 -7.50 -0.14
N PHE A 189 -15.62 -7.72 1.15
CA PHE A 189 -15.56 -6.67 2.17
C PHE A 189 -14.13 -6.57 2.74
N PRO A 190 -13.27 -5.72 2.15
CA PRO A 190 -12.00 -5.35 2.76
C PRO A 190 -12.19 -4.45 3.98
N GLY A 191 -11.30 -4.53 4.96
CA GLY A 191 -11.17 -3.45 5.92
C GLY A 191 -9.87 -3.43 6.72
N VAL A 192 -9.50 -2.20 7.09
CA VAL A 192 -8.27 -1.80 7.79
C VAL A 192 -8.59 -0.65 8.75
N GLY A 193 -8.03 -0.71 9.96
CA GLY A 193 -8.31 0.25 11.03
C GLY A 193 -9.43 -0.18 11.96
N SER A 194 -10.04 0.78 12.65
CA SER A 194 -10.89 0.52 13.82
C SER A 194 -12.25 -0.12 13.47
N PHE A 195 -12.58 -1.21 14.17
CA PHE A 195 -13.89 -1.86 14.19
C PHE A 195 -15.04 -0.89 14.42
N GLY A 196 -14.90 -0.01 15.42
CA GLY A 196 -15.94 0.96 15.75
C GLY A 196 -16.17 1.95 14.61
N ALA A 197 -15.11 2.40 13.94
CA ALA A 197 -15.21 3.29 12.79
C ALA A 197 -15.89 2.61 11.60
N ALA A 198 -15.54 1.36 11.30
CA ALA A 198 -16.16 0.60 10.22
C ALA A 198 -17.64 0.32 10.47
N MET A 199 -18.01 -0.20 11.65
CA MET A 199 -19.42 -0.49 11.97
C MET A 199 -20.29 0.78 11.97
N ARG A 200 -19.79 1.91 12.52
CA ARG A 200 -20.49 3.21 12.42
C ARG A 200 -20.67 3.68 10.97
N ASN A 201 -19.71 3.40 10.09
CA ASN A 201 -19.82 3.76 8.67
C ASN A 201 -20.82 2.86 7.92
N LEU A 202 -20.81 1.54 8.18
CA LEU A 202 -21.81 0.62 7.63
C LEU A 202 -23.23 0.99 8.07
N GLU A 203 -23.40 1.35 9.35
CA GLU A 203 -24.68 1.79 9.92
C GLU A 203 -25.15 3.09 9.24
N SER A 204 -24.29 4.10 9.14
CA SER A 204 -24.64 5.41 8.56
C SER A 204 -24.98 5.35 7.06
N ARG A 205 -24.49 4.35 6.33
CA ARG A 205 -24.85 4.06 4.94
C ARG A 205 -26.04 3.09 4.78
N GLY A 206 -26.57 2.54 5.87
CA GLY A 206 -27.63 1.53 5.83
C GLY A 206 -27.20 0.18 5.25
N PHE A 207 -25.92 -0.19 5.35
CA PHE A 207 -25.33 -1.39 4.75
C PHE A 207 -25.43 -2.64 5.66
N VAL A 208 -25.59 -2.47 6.98
CA VAL A 208 -25.64 -3.58 7.96
C VAL A 208 -26.76 -4.59 7.64
N ASP A 209 -27.96 -4.09 7.39
CA ASP A 209 -29.15 -4.91 7.10
C ASP A 209 -29.06 -5.68 5.77
N PRO A 210 -28.64 -5.05 4.64
CA PRO A 210 -28.27 -5.77 3.41
C PRO A 210 -27.18 -6.83 3.60
N LEU A 211 -26.13 -6.52 4.38
CA LEU A 211 -25.03 -7.46 4.63
C LEU A 211 -25.50 -8.69 5.39
N ARG A 212 -26.28 -8.53 6.47
CA ARG A 212 -26.87 -9.67 7.21
C ARG A 212 -27.67 -10.57 6.27
N ARG A 213 -28.60 -10.01 5.50
CA ARG A 213 -29.41 -10.77 4.51
C ARG A 213 -28.56 -11.43 3.41
N TYR A 214 -27.40 -10.87 3.07
CA TYR A 214 -26.47 -11.47 2.10
C TYR A 214 -25.79 -12.72 2.67
N LEU A 215 -25.32 -12.62 3.92
CA LEU A 215 -24.64 -13.69 4.65
C LEU A 215 -25.60 -14.83 5.02
N ASP A 216 -26.81 -14.49 5.46
CA ASP A 216 -27.87 -15.46 5.81
C ASP A 216 -28.38 -16.25 4.58
N ALA A 217 -28.22 -15.69 3.38
CA ALA A 217 -28.56 -16.34 2.11
C ALA A 217 -27.43 -17.23 1.55
N ASP A 218 -26.34 -17.44 2.32
CA ASP A 218 -25.13 -18.19 1.94
C ASP A 218 -24.56 -17.82 0.55
N ARG A 219 -24.48 -16.51 0.28
CA ARG A 219 -23.97 -15.98 -0.99
C ARG A 219 -22.44 -15.80 -0.93
N PRO A 220 -21.72 -15.89 -2.07
CA PRO A 220 -20.26 -15.79 -2.09
C PRO A 220 -19.75 -14.47 -1.50
N PHE A 221 -19.20 -14.57 -0.29
CA PHE A 221 -18.69 -13.44 0.48
C PHE A 221 -17.24 -13.70 0.89
N LEU A 222 -16.39 -12.68 0.78
CA LEU A 222 -15.02 -12.69 1.31
C LEU A 222 -14.78 -11.47 2.21
N GLY A 223 -14.73 -11.68 3.52
CA GLY A 223 -14.27 -10.67 4.49
C GLY A 223 -12.75 -10.68 4.60
N ILE A 224 -12.10 -9.51 4.57
CA ILE A 224 -10.64 -9.40 4.71
C ILE A 224 -10.30 -8.53 5.93
N CYS A 225 -9.46 -9.07 6.81
CA CYS A 225 -9.01 -8.48 8.07
C CYS A 225 -10.18 -7.95 8.93
N LEU A 226 -10.49 -6.65 8.88
CA LEU A 226 -11.62 -6.12 9.62
C LEU A 226 -12.97 -6.67 9.10
N GLY A 227 -13.05 -7.02 7.81
CA GLY A 227 -14.20 -7.73 7.26
C GLY A 227 -14.45 -9.10 7.93
N LEU A 228 -13.41 -9.77 8.45
CA LEU A 228 -13.57 -10.95 9.32
C LEU A 228 -14.10 -10.55 10.70
N HIS A 229 -13.53 -9.51 11.34
CA HIS A 229 -13.95 -9.08 12.67
C HIS A 229 -15.43 -8.68 12.72
N THR A 230 -15.91 -7.95 11.71
CA THR A 230 -17.32 -7.50 11.66
C THR A 230 -18.34 -8.64 11.62
N LEU A 231 -17.97 -9.89 11.30
CA LEU A 231 -18.89 -11.03 11.31
C LEU A 231 -19.32 -11.43 12.74
N PHE A 232 -18.55 -11.05 13.76
CA PHE A 232 -18.84 -11.37 15.16
C PHE A 232 -19.78 -10.36 15.83
N GLU A 233 -20.14 -10.60 17.09
CA GLU A 233 -21.07 -9.75 17.86
C GLU A 233 -20.43 -8.44 18.30
N ALA A 234 -19.14 -8.43 18.65
CA ALA A 234 -18.44 -7.26 19.19
C ALA A 234 -16.90 -7.37 19.04
N SER A 235 -16.20 -6.26 19.32
CA SER A 235 -14.74 -6.18 19.46
C SER A 235 -14.36 -5.37 20.69
N GLU A 236 -13.35 -5.83 21.44
CA GLU A 236 -12.73 -5.08 22.55
C GLU A 236 -12.06 -3.78 22.09
N GLU A 237 -11.76 -3.63 20.80
CA GLU A 237 -11.27 -2.38 20.21
C GLU A 237 -12.31 -1.25 20.28
N SER A 238 -13.59 -1.57 20.37
CA SER A 238 -14.67 -0.59 20.42
C SER A 238 -15.84 -1.07 21.27
N PRO A 239 -15.68 -1.08 22.61
CA PRO A 239 -16.69 -1.56 23.53
C PRO A 239 -18.05 -0.88 23.32
N GLY A 240 -19.12 -1.68 23.29
CA GLY A 240 -20.49 -1.20 23.07
C GLY A 240 -20.88 -0.96 21.61
N VAL A 241 -19.97 -1.07 20.65
CA VAL A 241 -20.33 -1.08 19.21
C VAL A 241 -20.66 -2.50 18.77
N PRO A 242 -21.87 -2.79 18.28
CA PRO A 242 -22.22 -4.12 17.77
C PRO A 242 -21.61 -4.36 16.39
N GLY A 243 -21.27 -5.63 16.10
CA GLY A 243 -20.92 -6.12 14.77
C GLY A 243 -22.15 -6.57 13.97
N LEU A 244 -21.89 -7.26 12.85
CA LEU A 244 -22.94 -7.90 12.05
C LEU A 244 -23.60 -9.07 12.80
N ALA A 245 -22.92 -9.68 13.79
CA ALA A 245 -23.44 -10.77 14.63
C ALA A 245 -23.93 -12.00 13.84
N TRP A 246 -23.23 -12.35 12.75
CA TRP A 246 -23.45 -13.57 11.97
C TRP A 246 -22.81 -14.82 12.62
N LEU A 247 -21.83 -14.60 13.51
CA LEU A 247 -21.24 -15.62 14.38
C LEU A 247 -21.24 -15.10 15.84
N PRO A 248 -21.61 -15.91 16.85
CA PRO A 248 -21.38 -15.58 18.25
C PRO A 248 -19.88 -15.42 18.53
N GLY A 249 -19.46 -14.33 19.14
CA GLY A 249 -18.04 -14.03 19.30
C GLY A 249 -17.74 -12.61 19.73
N THR A 250 -16.61 -12.45 20.43
CA THR A 250 -16.02 -11.14 20.70
C THR A 250 -14.57 -11.19 20.28
N VAL A 251 -14.19 -10.31 19.36
CA VAL A 251 -12.78 -10.13 18.97
C VAL A 251 -12.05 -9.47 20.13
N ARG A 252 -10.92 -10.03 20.55
CA ARG A 252 -10.14 -9.57 21.72
C ARG A 252 -8.77 -9.04 21.34
N ARG A 253 -8.19 -8.19 22.18
CA ARG A 253 -6.78 -7.78 22.00
C ARG A 253 -5.88 -8.97 22.32
N PHE A 254 -4.78 -9.12 21.57
CA PHE A 254 -3.73 -10.06 21.96
C PHE A 254 -3.22 -9.76 23.36
N LYS A 255 -3.02 -10.80 24.16
CA LYS A 255 -2.29 -10.69 25.44
C LYS A 255 -0.79 -10.57 25.16
N GLY A 256 -0.32 -9.33 24.99
CA GLY A 256 1.11 -9.02 24.89
C GLY A 256 1.85 -9.36 26.19
N GLY A 257 3.17 -9.50 26.09
CA GLY A 257 4.05 -9.98 27.17
C GLY A 257 5.03 -11.04 26.68
N ASP A 258 5.97 -11.46 27.52
CA ASP A 258 6.92 -12.56 27.25
C ASP A 258 7.64 -12.48 25.88
N GLY A 259 8.02 -11.26 25.46
CA GLY A 259 8.66 -10.98 24.17
C GLY A 259 7.70 -10.85 22.98
N LEU A 260 6.43 -11.24 23.13
CA LEU A 260 5.44 -11.20 22.05
C LEU A 260 5.10 -9.77 21.64
N ALA A 261 5.50 -9.39 20.43
CA ALA A 261 5.19 -8.09 19.88
C ALA A 261 3.70 -7.94 19.48
N VAL A 262 3.05 -6.83 19.88
CA VAL A 262 1.66 -6.50 19.50
C VAL A 262 1.63 -5.06 18.98
N PRO A 263 1.13 -4.77 17.76
CA PRO A 263 0.42 -5.64 16.82
C PRO A 263 1.23 -6.82 16.26
N HIS A 264 0.53 -7.89 15.90
CA HIS A 264 1.07 -8.97 15.07
C HIS A 264 1.27 -8.42 13.64
N ILE A 265 2.52 -8.09 13.30
CA ILE A 265 2.92 -7.59 11.98
C ILE A 265 3.89 -8.59 11.34
N GLY A 266 3.49 -9.19 10.21
CA GLY A 266 4.38 -10.00 9.38
C GLY A 266 3.76 -11.26 8.80
N TRP A 267 4.63 -12.20 8.44
CA TRP A 267 4.28 -13.33 7.59
C TRP A 267 4.15 -14.62 8.39
N ASN A 268 2.92 -15.01 8.70
CA ASN A 268 2.61 -16.18 9.53
C ASN A 268 1.82 -17.23 8.72
N VAL A 269 1.69 -18.43 9.27
CA VAL A 269 1.07 -19.58 8.62
C VAL A 269 -0.40 -19.69 9.02
N ALA A 270 -1.30 -19.88 8.05
CA ALA A 270 -2.68 -20.27 8.30
C ALA A 270 -2.79 -21.79 8.23
N GLN A 271 -2.75 -22.47 9.38
CA GLN A 271 -2.77 -23.93 9.49
C GLN A 271 -4.20 -24.44 9.28
N PRO A 272 -4.51 -25.15 8.18
CA PRO A 272 -5.88 -25.54 7.90
C PRO A 272 -6.34 -26.68 8.81
N THR A 273 -7.60 -26.64 9.23
CA THR A 273 -8.29 -27.69 9.99
C THR A 273 -8.90 -28.75 9.07
N ARG A 274 -9.24 -28.35 7.84
CA ARG A 274 -9.84 -29.18 6.78
C ARG A 274 -9.45 -28.67 5.40
N ALA A 275 -9.61 -29.52 4.38
CA ALA A 275 -9.42 -29.10 2.99
C ALA A 275 -10.54 -28.15 2.53
N SER A 276 -10.24 -27.30 1.55
CA SER A 276 -11.19 -26.35 0.97
C SER A 276 -10.77 -25.89 -0.43
N PRO A 277 -11.71 -25.72 -1.39
CA PRO A 277 -11.44 -25.09 -2.69
C PRO A 277 -10.77 -23.72 -2.59
N LEU A 278 -11.02 -22.97 -1.50
CA LEU A 278 -10.42 -21.66 -1.21
C LEU A 278 -8.90 -21.72 -1.03
N LEU A 279 -8.40 -22.77 -0.38
CA LEU A 279 -6.98 -22.95 -0.07
C LEU A 279 -6.22 -23.60 -1.22
N GLY A 280 -6.90 -24.44 -1.99
CA GLY A 280 -6.27 -25.22 -3.06
C GLY A 280 -5.61 -26.51 -2.59
N GLU A 281 -4.76 -27.07 -3.45
CA GLU A 281 -4.03 -28.32 -3.24
C GLU A 281 -2.56 -28.08 -2.85
N ASP A 282 -2.16 -26.81 -2.75
CA ASP A 282 -0.78 -26.36 -2.63
C ASP A 282 -0.20 -26.61 -1.22
N GLU A 283 1.13 -26.58 -1.11
CA GLU A 283 1.83 -26.65 0.18
C GLU A 283 1.46 -25.48 1.10
N LEU A 284 1.73 -25.64 2.40
CA LEU A 284 1.34 -24.70 3.43
C LEU A 284 2.01 -23.32 3.25
N GLN A 285 1.20 -22.31 2.91
CA GLN A 285 1.67 -20.96 2.59
C GLN A 285 1.76 -20.04 3.81
N ARG A 286 2.53 -18.94 3.64
CA ARG A 286 2.58 -17.80 4.57
C ARG A 286 1.78 -16.63 4.03
N TYR A 287 1.01 -15.99 4.90
CA TYR A 287 0.19 -14.82 4.60
C TYR A 287 0.58 -13.64 5.48
N TYR A 288 0.30 -12.41 5.03
CA TYR A 288 0.63 -11.18 5.75
C TYR A 288 -0.48 -10.76 6.72
N PHE A 289 -0.15 -10.80 8.01
CA PHE A 289 -0.98 -10.37 9.13
C PHE A 289 -0.52 -8.99 9.64
N VAL A 290 -1.46 -8.14 10.04
CA VAL A 290 -1.20 -6.77 10.50
C VAL A 290 -2.32 -6.31 11.46
N HIS A 291 -2.35 -6.85 12.68
CA HIS A 291 -3.49 -6.65 13.60
C HIS A 291 -3.12 -6.73 15.10
N SER A 292 -3.81 -5.93 15.93
CA SER A 292 -3.73 -5.98 17.40
C SER A 292 -4.81 -6.86 18.05
N PHE A 293 -5.87 -7.16 17.31
CA PHE A 293 -7.07 -7.85 17.80
C PHE A 293 -7.36 -9.11 16.98
N CYS A 294 -7.84 -10.18 17.61
CA CYS A 294 -8.11 -11.47 16.96
C CYS A 294 -9.35 -12.18 17.54
N ALA A 295 -9.89 -13.15 16.79
CA ALA A 295 -10.91 -14.07 17.28
C ALA A 295 -10.22 -15.32 17.87
N GLY A 296 -10.05 -15.34 19.20
CA GLY A 296 -9.32 -16.39 19.92
C GLY A 296 -10.06 -17.73 20.07
N GLN A 297 -9.45 -18.66 20.81
CA GLN A 297 -9.95 -20.03 20.98
C GLN A 297 -11.39 -20.14 21.55
N ASP A 298 -11.87 -19.21 22.38
CA ASP A 298 -13.26 -19.23 22.87
C ASP A 298 -14.28 -18.84 21.79
N VAL A 299 -13.86 -18.10 20.78
CA VAL A 299 -14.66 -17.81 19.58
C VAL A 299 -14.62 -19.03 18.66
N ALA A 300 -13.46 -19.67 18.50
CA ALA A 300 -13.34 -20.91 17.72
C ALA A 300 -14.21 -22.04 18.29
N ALA A 301 -14.17 -22.24 19.62
CA ALA A 301 -14.97 -23.26 20.31
C ALA A 301 -16.48 -23.06 20.20
N ARG A 302 -16.95 -21.81 20.00
CA ARG A 302 -18.36 -21.48 19.76
C ARG A 302 -18.80 -21.65 18.30
N ASN A 303 -17.85 -21.76 17.35
CA ASN A 303 -18.10 -21.77 15.91
C ASN A 303 -17.31 -22.87 15.17
N PRO A 304 -17.26 -24.13 15.66
CA PRO A 304 -16.34 -25.15 15.14
C PRO A 304 -16.59 -25.56 13.69
N ASP A 305 -17.81 -25.36 13.19
CA ASP A 305 -18.22 -25.56 11.79
C ASP A 305 -17.65 -24.50 10.84
N ALA A 306 -17.40 -23.29 11.34
CA ALA A 306 -16.93 -22.16 10.56
C ALA A 306 -15.41 -21.99 10.54
N VAL A 307 -14.64 -22.63 11.42
CA VAL A 307 -13.17 -22.48 11.46
C VAL A 307 -12.51 -23.32 10.36
N LEU A 308 -11.92 -22.65 9.36
CA LEU A 308 -11.17 -23.30 8.28
C LEU A 308 -9.66 -23.38 8.57
N ALA A 309 -9.10 -22.37 9.22
CA ALA A 309 -7.69 -22.36 9.61
C ALA A 309 -7.45 -21.54 10.88
N THR A 310 -6.44 -21.96 11.65
CA THR A 310 -5.93 -21.24 12.82
C THR A 310 -4.50 -20.75 12.58
N THR A 311 -4.06 -19.79 13.38
CA THR A 311 -2.67 -19.30 13.41
C THR A 311 -2.27 -19.06 14.86
N THR A 312 -0.98 -19.25 15.17
CA THR A 312 -0.42 -18.99 16.51
C THR A 312 0.43 -17.72 16.49
N HIS A 313 0.13 -16.80 17.40
CA HIS A 313 0.95 -15.63 17.74
C HIS A 313 0.80 -15.38 19.25
N GLY A 314 1.63 -16.06 20.05
CA GLY A 314 1.47 -16.18 21.50
C GLY A 314 0.30 -17.09 21.88
N GLU A 315 -0.90 -16.74 21.46
CA GLU A 315 -2.11 -17.57 21.54
C GLU A 315 -2.57 -18.04 20.14
N GLU A 316 -3.40 -19.07 20.09
CA GLU A 316 -4.03 -19.54 18.85
C GLU A 316 -5.32 -18.75 18.59
N TYR A 317 -5.50 -18.32 17.34
CA TYR A 317 -6.67 -17.57 16.89
C TYR A 317 -7.12 -18.03 15.50
N ILE A 318 -8.37 -17.70 15.15
CA ILE A 318 -8.95 -17.98 13.84
C ILE A 318 -8.29 -17.09 12.79
N SER A 319 -7.59 -17.69 11.83
CA SER A 319 -7.01 -16.95 10.70
C SER A 319 -7.83 -17.04 9.42
N ILE A 320 -8.65 -18.10 9.26
CA ILE A 320 -9.61 -18.22 8.17
C ILE A 320 -10.93 -18.82 8.67
N LEU A 321 -12.03 -18.14 8.35
CA LEU A 321 -13.39 -18.65 8.46
C LEU A 321 -13.88 -19.15 7.10
N GLN A 322 -14.63 -20.25 7.10
CA GLN A 322 -15.50 -20.64 6.00
C GLN A 322 -16.70 -21.43 6.52
N ARG A 323 -17.91 -20.96 6.22
CA ARG A 323 -19.16 -21.71 6.37
C ARG A 323 -20.01 -21.47 5.12
N GLY A 324 -20.32 -22.54 4.39
CA GLY A 324 -20.92 -22.46 3.06
C GLY A 324 -20.03 -21.69 2.07
N SER A 325 -20.63 -20.71 1.39
CA SER A 325 -20.00 -19.76 0.46
C SER A 325 -19.43 -18.52 1.16
N VAL A 326 -19.70 -18.33 2.45
CA VAL A 326 -19.18 -17.20 3.24
C VAL A 326 -17.80 -17.55 3.79
N CYS A 327 -16.78 -16.83 3.31
CA CYS A 327 -15.38 -16.93 3.70
C CYS A 327 -14.92 -15.64 4.37
N ALA A 328 -13.92 -15.72 5.26
CA ALA A 328 -13.18 -14.55 5.70
C ALA A 328 -11.75 -14.89 6.11
N THR A 329 -10.82 -13.94 5.95
CA THR A 329 -9.39 -14.07 6.29
C THR A 329 -8.97 -12.98 7.26
N GLN A 330 -8.16 -13.30 8.26
CA GLN A 330 -7.60 -12.30 9.19
C GLN A 330 -6.41 -11.56 8.56
N PHE A 331 -5.65 -12.26 7.71
CA PHE A 331 -4.58 -11.71 6.90
C PHE A 331 -5.11 -10.97 5.67
N HIS A 332 -4.23 -10.22 5.01
CA HIS A 332 -4.53 -9.52 3.75
C HIS A 332 -4.04 -10.33 2.54
N PRO A 333 -4.88 -11.07 1.82
CA PRO A 333 -4.44 -11.81 0.63
C PRO A 333 -3.88 -10.90 -0.47
N GLU A 334 -4.41 -9.69 -0.63
CA GLU A 334 -3.90 -8.65 -1.53
C GLU A 334 -2.51 -8.10 -1.14
N LYS A 335 -2.01 -8.46 0.05
CA LYS A 335 -0.65 -8.17 0.54
C LYS A 335 0.18 -9.41 0.82
N SER A 336 -0.33 -10.59 0.44
CA SER A 336 0.31 -11.89 0.70
C SER A 336 1.03 -12.48 -0.52
N GLY A 337 1.42 -11.64 -1.49
CA GLY A 337 2.07 -12.08 -2.73
C GLY A 337 1.26 -13.12 -3.51
N ALA A 338 1.95 -13.99 -4.26
CA ALA A 338 1.32 -15.02 -5.10
C ALA A 338 0.33 -15.92 -4.32
N ALA A 339 0.66 -16.33 -3.09
CA ALA A 339 -0.21 -17.16 -2.25
C ALA A 339 -1.55 -16.48 -1.91
N GLY A 340 -1.54 -15.17 -1.68
CA GLY A 340 -2.75 -14.40 -1.42
C GLY A 340 -3.56 -14.09 -2.68
N ILE A 341 -2.90 -13.73 -3.78
CA ILE A 341 -3.56 -13.60 -5.09
C ILE A 341 -4.23 -14.93 -5.48
N LYS A 342 -3.60 -16.08 -5.19
CA LYS A 342 -4.17 -17.40 -5.42
C LYS A 342 -5.42 -17.67 -4.58
N LEU A 343 -5.46 -17.23 -3.33
CA LEU A 343 -6.65 -17.34 -2.48
C LEU A 343 -7.81 -16.49 -3.02
N ILE A 344 -7.54 -15.26 -3.50
CA ILE A 344 -8.54 -14.42 -4.17
C ILE A 344 -9.02 -15.11 -5.45
N GLN A 345 -8.11 -15.65 -6.28
CA GLN A 345 -8.46 -16.42 -7.48
C GLN A 345 -9.40 -17.58 -7.15
N ASN A 346 -9.06 -18.37 -6.13
CA ASN A 346 -9.88 -19.51 -5.70
C ASN A 346 -11.29 -19.06 -5.27
N PHE A 347 -11.42 -17.95 -4.53
CA PHE A 347 -12.74 -17.38 -4.19
C PHE A 347 -13.51 -16.87 -5.43
N LEU A 348 -12.83 -16.25 -6.39
CA LEU A 348 -13.46 -15.66 -7.58
C LEU A 348 -13.86 -16.67 -8.65
N GLU A 349 -13.08 -17.74 -8.83
CA GLU A 349 -13.24 -18.71 -9.92
C GLU A 349 -13.93 -20.02 -9.49
N ARG A 350 -13.85 -20.41 -8.21
CA ARG A 350 -14.37 -21.70 -7.72
C ARG A 350 -15.70 -21.55 -6.98
N ASP A 351 -16.42 -22.66 -6.87
CA ASP A 351 -17.43 -22.84 -5.84
C ASP A 351 -16.74 -23.32 -4.56
N VAL A 352 -16.60 -22.40 -3.60
CA VAL A 352 -15.90 -22.68 -2.33
C VAL A 352 -16.73 -23.53 -1.36
N SER A 353 -18.05 -23.65 -1.57
CA SER A 353 -18.94 -24.44 -0.70
C SER A 353 -18.73 -25.96 -0.85
N VAL A 354 -18.18 -26.39 -1.99
CA VAL A 354 -17.98 -27.80 -2.33
C VAL A 354 -16.91 -28.46 -1.45
N GLN A 355 -17.26 -29.61 -0.88
CA GLN A 355 -16.32 -30.45 -0.13
C GLN A 355 -15.35 -31.16 -1.08
N VAL A 356 -14.07 -31.20 -0.71
CA VAL A 356 -12.97 -31.75 -1.51
C VAL A 356 -12.16 -32.76 -0.69
N GLY A 357 -11.70 -33.83 -1.35
CA GLY A 357 -10.92 -34.92 -0.73
C GLY A 357 -9.40 -34.68 -0.72
N TRP A 358 -8.96 -33.43 -0.80
CA TRP A 358 -7.53 -33.08 -0.87
C TRP A 358 -6.82 -33.32 0.48
N PRO A 359 -5.50 -33.59 0.47
CA PRO A 359 -4.73 -33.63 1.70
C PRO A 359 -4.76 -32.26 2.41
N VAL A 360 -4.79 -32.27 3.75
CA VAL A 360 -4.69 -31.04 4.56
C VAL A 360 -3.20 -30.72 4.74
N PRO A 361 -2.69 -29.57 4.25
CA PRO A 361 -1.29 -29.19 4.41
C PRO A 361 -0.91 -29.05 5.90
N LYS A 362 0.28 -29.50 6.26
CA LYS A 362 0.84 -29.39 7.62
C LYS A 362 2.29 -28.93 7.55
N GLY A 363 2.73 -28.14 8.52
CA GLY A 363 4.09 -27.64 8.62
C GLY A 363 4.33 -26.89 9.92
N ALA A 364 5.57 -26.44 10.13
CA ALA A 364 5.90 -25.60 11.28
C ALA A 364 5.30 -24.19 11.10
N GLY A 365 4.53 -23.75 12.09
CA GLY A 365 3.97 -22.40 12.14
C GLY A 365 4.98 -21.34 12.61
N GLY A 366 4.47 -20.27 13.22
CA GLY A 366 5.27 -19.19 13.79
C GLY A 366 5.62 -18.08 12.79
N LEU A 367 5.81 -16.86 13.29
CA LEU A 367 6.07 -15.66 12.51
C LEU A 367 7.44 -15.73 11.78
N ALA A 368 7.47 -15.40 10.49
CA ALA A 368 8.72 -15.24 9.76
C ALA A 368 9.39 -13.90 10.06
N LYS A 369 10.71 -13.91 10.26
CA LYS A 369 11.53 -12.69 10.37
C LYS A 369 11.51 -11.97 9.01
N ARG A 370 11.18 -10.67 9.01
CA ARG A 370 10.87 -9.91 7.78
C ARG A 370 12.13 -9.24 7.21
N VAL A 371 12.35 -9.37 5.89
CA VAL A 371 13.36 -8.58 5.16
C VAL A 371 12.68 -7.39 4.49
N VAL A 372 12.96 -6.18 4.97
CA VAL A 372 12.38 -4.92 4.46
C VAL A 372 13.36 -4.25 3.51
N ALA A 373 12.90 -3.88 2.31
CA ALA A 373 13.69 -3.13 1.34
C ALA A 373 13.26 -1.65 1.32
N CYS A 374 14.20 -0.71 1.43
CA CYS A 374 13.89 0.70 1.68
C CYS A 374 14.56 1.66 0.69
N LEU A 375 13.79 2.44 -0.07
CA LEU A 375 14.30 3.38 -1.08
C LEU A 375 14.12 4.86 -0.74
N ASP A 376 15.22 5.61 -0.83
CA ASP A 376 15.29 7.08 -0.67
C ASP A 376 14.83 7.78 -1.96
N VAL A 377 13.64 8.39 -1.97
CA VAL A 377 13.13 9.11 -3.15
C VAL A 377 13.35 10.62 -3.03
N ARG A 378 14.17 11.16 -3.95
CA ARG A 378 14.48 12.59 -4.11
C ARG A 378 13.89 13.13 -5.40
N GLU A 379 13.82 14.45 -5.47
CA GLU A 379 13.63 15.21 -6.70
C GLU A 379 15.01 15.65 -7.20
N ASN A 380 15.30 15.48 -8.50
CA ASN A 380 16.54 15.94 -9.11
C ASN A 380 16.43 17.42 -9.56
N ASP A 381 17.51 17.99 -10.10
CA ASP A 381 17.54 19.38 -10.58
C ASP A 381 16.59 19.67 -11.77
N GLN A 382 15.99 18.62 -12.36
CA GLN A 382 15.02 18.70 -13.47
C GLN A 382 13.56 18.51 -13.02
N GLY A 383 13.32 18.17 -11.75
CA GLY A 383 11.98 17.88 -11.20
C GLY A 383 11.56 16.40 -11.25
N ASP A 384 12.43 15.48 -11.67
CA ASP A 384 12.14 14.04 -11.69
C ASP A 384 12.34 13.39 -10.32
N LEU A 385 11.51 12.39 -10.01
CA LEU A 385 11.74 11.53 -8.85
C LEU A 385 12.80 10.46 -9.14
N VAL A 386 13.90 10.52 -8.41
CA VAL A 386 15.05 9.62 -8.51
C VAL A 386 15.32 8.93 -7.18
N VAL A 387 15.88 7.71 -7.24
CA VAL A 387 16.34 7.00 -6.05
C VAL A 387 17.82 7.32 -5.82
N THR A 388 18.22 7.53 -4.56
CA THR A 388 19.59 7.97 -4.21
C THR A 388 20.29 7.05 -3.20
N LYS A 389 21.61 7.24 -2.99
CA LYS A 389 22.56 6.25 -2.42
C LYS A 389 22.70 4.95 -3.25
N GLY A 390 22.34 4.99 -4.55
CA GLY A 390 22.54 3.89 -5.51
C GLY A 390 23.18 4.31 -6.83
N ASP A 391 22.77 5.45 -7.40
CA ASP A 391 23.11 5.80 -8.78
C ASP A 391 24.31 6.76 -8.91
N GLN A 392 25.40 6.23 -9.49
CA GLN A 392 26.26 6.98 -10.41
C GLN A 392 25.76 6.87 -11.87
N TYR A 393 24.49 6.47 -12.06
CA TYR A 393 23.86 6.35 -13.38
C TYR A 393 23.45 7.72 -13.90
N ASP A 394 24.27 8.25 -14.82
CA ASP A 394 24.01 9.42 -15.65
C ASP A 394 22.66 9.24 -16.37
N VAL A 395 21.60 9.92 -15.91
CA VAL A 395 20.28 9.89 -16.56
C VAL A 395 20.24 10.97 -17.63
N ARG A 396 20.91 10.68 -18.75
CA ARG A 396 20.78 11.44 -19.99
C ARG A 396 20.23 10.50 -21.05
N GLU A 397 18.91 10.53 -21.22
CA GLU A 397 18.31 9.94 -22.42
C GLU A 397 18.64 10.85 -23.62
N GLU A 398 19.35 10.30 -24.59
CA GLU A 398 19.66 10.97 -25.85
C GLU A 398 18.44 11.01 -26.77
N ASP A 399 17.40 11.77 -26.40
CA ASP A 399 16.44 12.36 -27.35
C ASP A 399 15.54 13.39 -26.66
N GLY A 400 15.49 14.61 -27.18
CA GLY A 400 14.92 15.79 -26.51
C GLY A 400 13.39 15.88 -26.47
N GLY A 401 12.71 14.89 -25.88
CA GLY A 401 11.29 14.93 -25.49
C GLY A 401 11.08 15.35 -24.02
N GLU A 402 9.84 15.66 -23.63
CA GLU A 402 9.49 15.88 -22.22
C GLU A 402 9.59 14.58 -21.42
N VAL A 403 10.63 14.45 -20.58
CA VAL A 403 10.80 13.32 -19.66
C VAL A 403 10.16 13.64 -18.31
N ARG A 404 9.37 12.69 -17.78
CA ARG A 404 8.97 12.59 -16.36
C ARG A 404 9.33 11.18 -15.90
N ASN A 405 10.52 10.98 -15.34
CA ASN A 405 11.01 9.64 -15.02
C ASN A 405 10.46 9.10 -13.68
N LEU A 406 9.17 8.78 -13.67
CA LEU A 406 8.50 8.07 -12.58
C LEU A 406 8.66 6.54 -12.67
N GLY A 407 9.62 6.06 -13.48
CA GLY A 407 9.92 4.64 -13.64
C GLY A 407 10.89 4.12 -12.58
N LYS A 408 11.94 4.88 -12.22
CA LYS A 408 13.01 4.39 -11.34
C LYS A 408 12.54 3.87 -9.96
N PRO A 409 11.73 4.60 -9.17
CA PRO A 409 11.27 4.08 -7.87
C PRO A 409 10.33 2.88 -8.01
N VAL A 410 9.47 2.88 -9.04
CA VAL A 410 8.44 1.85 -9.29
C VAL A 410 9.07 0.53 -9.73
N GLU A 411 9.96 0.57 -10.74
CA GLU A 411 10.66 -0.63 -11.22
C GLU A 411 11.61 -1.20 -10.16
N LEU A 412 12.20 -0.35 -9.31
CA LEU A 412 13.02 -0.81 -8.19
C LEU A 412 12.17 -1.51 -7.09
N ALA A 413 11.02 -0.94 -6.72
CA ALA A 413 10.09 -1.58 -5.78
C ALA A 413 9.55 -2.92 -6.32
N LYS A 414 9.27 -2.98 -7.63
CA LYS A 414 8.90 -4.20 -8.36
C LYS A 414 10.02 -5.22 -8.40
N ARG A 415 11.29 -4.79 -8.57
CA ARG A 415 12.47 -5.66 -8.44
C ARG A 415 12.54 -6.24 -7.03
N TYR A 416 12.43 -5.42 -5.98
CA TYR A 416 12.45 -5.90 -4.59
C TYR A 416 11.34 -6.90 -4.28
N PHE A 417 10.13 -6.66 -4.77
CA PHE A 417 9.04 -7.62 -4.65
C PHE A 417 9.36 -8.97 -5.31
N LYS A 418 9.91 -8.95 -6.55
CA LYS A 418 10.35 -10.16 -7.28
C LYS A 418 11.52 -10.89 -6.61
N GLU A 419 12.51 -10.16 -6.08
CA GLU A 419 13.60 -10.73 -5.28
C GLU A 419 13.14 -11.23 -3.90
N GLY A 420 11.90 -10.94 -3.50
CA GLY A 420 11.25 -11.52 -2.35
C GLY A 420 11.16 -10.64 -1.10
N ALA A 421 11.27 -9.31 -1.21
CA ALA A 421 11.04 -8.38 -0.11
C ALA A 421 9.72 -8.67 0.63
N ASP A 422 9.72 -8.61 1.96
CA ASP A 422 8.53 -8.82 2.78
C ASP A 422 7.71 -7.56 2.99
N GLU A 423 8.31 -6.41 2.68
CA GLU A 423 7.73 -5.06 2.68
C GLU A 423 8.66 -4.15 1.87
N VAL A 424 8.09 -3.12 1.22
CA VAL A 424 8.85 -2.05 0.57
C VAL A 424 8.57 -0.72 1.27
N CYS A 425 9.61 -0.05 1.76
CA CYS A 425 9.52 1.27 2.38
C CYS A 425 10.02 2.36 1.41
N PHE A 426 9.28 3.46 1.30
CA PHE A 426 9.64 4.65 0.53
C PHE A 426 9.94 5.77 1.51
N LEU A 427 11.14 6.34 1.47
CA LEU A 427 11.49 7.54 2.25
C LEU A 427 11.40 8.76 1.34
N ASN A 428 10.27 9.48 1.44
CA ASN A 428 10.02 10.73 0.73
C ASN A 428 10.77 11.89 1.38
N ILE A 429 11.96 12.15 0.83
CA ILE A 429 12.85 13.23 1.29
C ILE A 429 12.75 14.49 0.41
N THR A 430 11.82 14.56 -0.55
CA THR A 430 11.42 15.81 -1.23
C THR A 430 10.57 16.70 -0.30
N SER A 431 9.76 16.06 0.55
CA SER A 431 8.79 16.66 1.48
C SER A 431 9.34 17.68 2.48
N PHE A 432 10.67 17.79 2.64
CA PHE A 432 11.29 18.84 3.47
C PHE A 432 11.26 20.22 2.81
N ARG A 433 11.06 20.32 1.49
CA ARG A 433 11.18 21.57 0.72
C ARG A 433 9.86 22.13 0.16
N GLY A 434 8.78 21.34 0.12
CA GLY A 434 7.52 21.73 -0.55
C GLY A 434 6.25 21.23 0.15
N GLU A 435 5.14 21.28 -0.57
CA GLU A 435 3.84 20.79 -0.11
C GLU A 435 3.80 19.24 -0.04
N PRO A 436 3.35 18.63 1.07
CA PRO A 436 3.28 17.18 1.21
C PRO A 436 2.36 16.44 0.24
N VAL A 437 1.31 17.08 -0.31
CA VAL A 437 0.32 16.41 -1.18
C VAL A 437 -0.08 17.17 -2.46
N GLY A 438 0.00 18.51 -2.47
CA GLY A 438 -0.57 19.34 -3.57
C GLY A 438 0.08 19.17 -4.95
N GLU A 439 1.31 18.65 -5.02
CA GLU A 439 2.10 18.52 -6.26
C GLU A 439 2.80 17.15 -6.37
N THR A 440 2.30 16.16 -5.62
CA THR A 440 3.16 15.10 -5.11
C THR A 440 3.26 13.88 -6.02
N ALA A 441 4.34 13.85 -6.80
CA ALA A 441 4.74 12.68 -7.59
C ALA A 441 4.90 11.37 -6.77
N MET A 442 5.08 11.43 -5.45
CA MET A 442 5.06 10.24 -4.58
C MET A 442 3.70 9.55 -4.47
N ILE A 443 2.59 10.29 -4.63
CA ILE A 443 1.27 9.67 -4.77
C ILE A 443 1.26 8.81 -6.03
N GLU A 444 1.70 9.35 -7.17
CA GLU A 444 1.79 8.59 -8.43
C GLU A 444 2.74 7.37 -8.33
N VAL A 445 3.86 7.49 -7.63
CA VAL A 445 4.79 6.36 -7.38
C VAL A 445 4.09 5.22 -6.62
N LEU A 446 3.36 5.51 -5.54
CA LEU A 446 2.60 4.49 -4.80
C LEU A 446 1.43 3.94 -5.64
N GLU A 447 0.75 4.82 -6.36
CA GLU A 447 -0.36 4.50 -7.26
C GLU A 447 0.01 3.54 -8.40
N ARG A 448 1.26 3.63 -8.87
CA ARG A 448 1.86 2.75 -9.89
C ARG A 448 2.45 1.50 -9.26
N THR A 449 3.22 1.62 -8.19
CA THR A 449 3.82 0.48 -7.45
C THR A 449 2.76 -0.52 -7.03
N SER A 450 1.66 -0.04 -6.43
CA SER A 450 0.57 -0.88 -5.92
C SER A 450 -0.17 -1.71 -6.99
N ARG A 451 0.07 -1.47 -8.29
CA ARG A 451 -0.47 -2.28 -9.40
C ARG A 451 0.25 -3.61 -9.59
N GLU A 452 1.53 -3.66 -9.23
CA GLU A 452 2.41 -4.81 -9.50
C GLU A 452 3.05 -5.39 -8.24
N VAL A 453 3.03 -4.66 -7.12
CA VAL A 453 3.63 -5.04 -5.84
C VAL A 453 2.55 -5.41 -4.82
N PHE A 454 2.41 -6.71 -4.56
CA PHE A 454 1.41 -7.29 -3.64
C PHE A 454 2.02 -7.70 -2.30
N VAL A 455 2.84 -6.80 -1.75
CA VAL A 455 3.36 -6.83 -0.38
C VAL A 455 3.09 -5.47 0.28
N PRO A 456 3.28 -5.33 1.61
CA PRO A 456 3.11 -4.06 2.31
C PRO A 456 3.99 -2.95 1.74
N LEU A 457 3.42 -1.75 1.62
CA LEU A 457 4.09 -0.52 1.23
C LEU A 457 4.06 0.46 2.41
N CYS A 458 5.24 0.89 2.88
CA CYS A 458 5.36 1.94 3.88
C CYS A 458 5.84 3.24 3.23
N ILE A 459 5.31 4.40 3.64
CA ILE A 459 5.74 5.73 3.18
C ILE A 459 6.14 6.60 4.37
N GLY A 460 7.40 7.02 4.40
CA GLY A 460 7.92 7.98 5.38
C GLY A 460 8.19 9.34 4.76
N GLY A 461 8.08 10.40 5.57
CA GLY A 461 8.38 11.77 5.15
C GLY A 461 7.18 12.54 4.59
N GLY A 462 6.95 13.75 5.10
CA GLY A 462 5.88 14.64 4.68
C GLY A 462 4.54 14.47 5.40
N ILE A 463 4.34 13.38 6.16
CA ILE A 463 3.13 13.15 6.95
C ILE A 463 3.13 14.07 8.20
N ARG A 464 2.48 15.23 8.07
CA ARG A 464 2.35 16.28 9.10
C ARG A 464 1.20 17.23 8.77
N ASP A 465 0.76 18.01 9.76
CA ASP A 465 -0.13 19.15 9.52
C ASP A 465 0.58 20.17 8.57
N TYR A 466 -0.14 20.68 7.56
CA TYR A 466 0.37 21.71 6.64
C TYR A 466 -0.72 22.61 6.06
N VAL A 467 -0.30 23.69 5.38
CA VAL A 467 -1.18 24.60 4.63
C VAL A 467 -0.64 24.69 3.20
N ASP A 468 -1.50 24.52 2.20
CA ASP A 468 -1.12 24.68 0.78
C ASP A 468 -1.06 26.16 0.36
N LYS A 469 -0.54 26.41 -0.85
CA LYS A 469 -0.47 27.72 -1.50
C LYS A 469 -1.82 28.43 -1.67
N ASP A 470 -2.92 27.68 -1.71
CA ASP A 470 -4.28 28.20 -1.80
C ASP A 470 -4.88 28.51 -0.40
N GLY A 471 -4.09 28.31 0.67
CA GLY A 471 -4.45 28.60 2.06
C GLY A 471 -5.28 27.51 2.73
N ARG A 472 -5.48 26.36 2.07
CA ARG A 472 -6.22 25.22 2.64
C ARG A 472 -5.34 24.45 3.60
N LYS A 473 -5.90 24.15 4.77
CA LYS A 473 -5.25 23.38 5.83
C LYS A 473 -5.51 21.89 5.63
N TYR A 474 -4.49 21.08 5.83
CA TYR A 474 -4.57 19.62 5.89
C TYR A 474 -3.93 19.17 7.20
N SER A 475 -4.58 18.22 7.87
CA SER A 475 -4.01 17.54 9.01
C SER A 475 -3.07 16.41 8.57
N ALA A 476 -2.20 15.95 9.48
CA ALA A 476 -1.42 14.74 9.29
C ALA A 476 -2.30 13.51 8.97
N LEU A 477 -3.53 13.47 9.51
CA LEU A 477 -4.53 12.46 9.20
C LEU A 477 -5.03 12.56 7.76
N ASP A 478 -5.31 13.76 7.25
CA ASP A 478 -5.68 13.97 5.84
C ASP A 478 -4.55 13.52 4.89
N VAL A 479 -3.31 13.89 5.22
CA VAL A 479 -2.11 13.48 4.47
C VAL A 479 -1.95 11.96 4.47
N ALA A 480 -2.06 11.32 5.64
CA ALA A 480 -1.99 9.87 5.76
C ALA A 480 -3.12 9.17 4.98
N ALA A 481 -4.36 9.67 5.07
CA ALA A 481 -5.50 9.16 4.32
C ALA A 481 -5.25 9.19 2.80
N MET A 482 -4.68 10.28 2.28
CA MET A 482 -4.33 10.39 0.85
C MET A 482 -3.23 9.40 0.45
N TYR A 483 -2.21 9.20 1.29
CA TYR A 483 -1.18 8.18 1.06
C TYR A 483 -1.72 6.74 1.12
N PHE A 484 -2.62 6.42 2.05
CA PHE A 484 -3.26 5.10 2.11
C PHE A 484 -4.12 4.84 0.88
N ARG A 485 -4.86 5.86 0.40
CA ARG A 485 -5.67 5.77 -0.82
C ARG A 485 -4.82 5.64 -2.10
N ALA A 486 -3.59 6.15 -2.09
CA ALA A 486 -2.61 5.93 -3.16
C ALA A 486 -2.04 4.50 -3.20
N GLY A 487 -2.14 3.74 -2.11
CA GLY A 487 -1.70 2.34 -2.01
C GLY A 487 -0.67 2.05 -0.93
N ALA A 488 -0.30 3.02 -0.08
CA ALA A 488 0.46 2.74 1.14
C ALA A 488 -0.41 1.99 2.16
N ASP A 489 0.21 1.17 2.99
CA ASP A 489 -0.46 0.46 4.10
C ASP A 489 -0.03 1.00 5.47
N LYS A 490 1.15 1.63 5.53
CA LYS A 490 1.71 2.25 6.73
C LYS A 490 2.33 3.61 6.42
N VAL A 491 2.21 4.56 7.33
CA VAL A 491 2.93 5.83 7.30
C VAL A 491 4.04 5.85 8.36
N SER A 492 5.18 6.45 8.02
CA SER A 492 6.33 6.56 8.91
C SER A 492 6.57 8.02 9.35
N LEU A 493 6.50 8.23 10.66
CA LEU A 493 6.59 9.53 11.32
C LEU A 493 7.98 9.71 11.92
N GLY A 494 8.71 10.74 11.46
CA GLY A 494 10.03 11.09 11.98
C GLY A 494 9.94 12.19 13.05
N SER A 495 10.29 13.42 12.68
CA SER A 495 10.40 14.54 13.62
C SER A 495 9.12 14.87 14.39
N ASP A 496 7.94 14.60 13.84
CA ASP A 496 6.67 14.85 14.52
C ASP A 496 6.47 13.91 15.73
N ALA A 497 6.96 12.65 15.63
CA ALA A 497 6.96 11.72 16.74
C ALA A 497 7.87 12.20 17.90
N VAL A 498 8.99 12.84 17.58
CA VAL A 498 9.89 13.44 18.57
C VAL A 498 9.20 14.59 19.33
N TYR A 499 8.54 15.51 18.61
CA TYR A 499 7.81 16.61 19.25
C TYR A 499 6.61 16.11 20.07
N ALA A 500 5.94 15.05 19.63
CA ALA A 500 4.85 14.41 20.37
C ALA A 500 5.35 13.76 21.67
N ALA A 501 6.50 13.07 21.63
CA ALA A 501 7.15 12.50 22.82
C ALA A 501 7.59 13.58 23.81
N GLU A 502 8.28 14.63 23.35
CA GLU A 502 8.67 15.77 24.18
C GLU A 502 7.44 16.40 24.88
N LYS A 503 6.34 16.59 24.15
CA LYS A 503 5.09 17.13 24.69
C LYS A 503 4.46 16.22 25.74
N LEU A 504 4.41 14.90 25.49
CA LEU A 504 3.89 13.94 26.47
C LEU A 504 4.73 13.96 27.76
N LEU A 505 6.06 13.88 27.63
CA LEU A 505 6.98 13.88 28.77
C LEU A 505 6.91 15.19 29.57
N ALA A 506 6.86 16.33 28.89
CA ALA A 506 6.69 17.65 29.53
C ALA A 506 5.34 17.82 30.24
N SER A 507 4.29 17.10 29.81
CA SER A 507 2.98 17.11 30.48
C SER A 507 2.93 16.29 31.78
N GLY A 508 3.84 15.32 31.95
CA GLY A 508 3.80 14.33 33.03
C GLY A 508 2.62 13.34 32.96
N SER A 509 1.84 13.36 31.88
CA SER A 509 0.70 12.46 31.67
C SER A 509 1.12 11.05 31.24
N GLU A 510 0.33 10.05 31.60
CA GLU A 510 0.50 8.68 31.11
C GLU A 510 -0.03 8.52 29.65
N THR A 511 -0.99 9.34 29.26
CA THR A 511 -1.62 9.37 27.92
C THR A 511 -1.41 10.72 27.24
N GLY A 512 -1.40 10.73 25.90
CA GLY A 512 -1.43 12.00 25.15
C GLY A 512 -2.75 12.75 25.23
N ASP A 513 -2.84 13.87 24.52
CA ASP A 513 -4.00 14.76 24.48
C ASP A 513 -4.87 14.61 23.22
N GLY A 514 -4.70 13.51 22.47
CA GLY A 514 -5.38 13.22 21.21
C GLY A 514 -4.93 14.07 20.03
N ALA A 515 -3.94 14.94 20.21
CA ALA A 515 -3.58 15.96 19.23
C ALA A 515 -2.34 15.63 18.39
N SER A 516 -1.52 14.64 18.75
CA SER A 516 -0.37 14.25 17.92
C SER A 516 -0.81 13.57 16.61
N SER A 517 0.09 13.52 15.62
CA SER A 517 -0.16 12.73 14.40
C SER A 517 -0.25 11.23 14.69
N ILE A 518 0.52 10.72 15.66
CA ILE A 518 0.48 9.32 16.10
C ILE A 518 -0.93 8.97 16.57
N GLU A 519 -1.49 9.74 17.51
CA GLU A 519 -2.84 9.51 18.05
C GLU A 519 -3.91 9.63 16.97
N ARG A 520 -3.93 10.74 16.23
CA ARG A 520 -4.96 10.99 15.20
C ARG A 520 -4.99 9.95 14.08
N ILE A 521 -3.83 9.41 13.67
CA ILE A 521 -3.75 8.38 12.63
C ILE A 521 -4.04 7.00 13.21
N SER A 522 -3.54 6.67 14.41
CA SER A 522 -3.76 5.37 15.04
C SER A 522 -5.19 5.16 15.53
N GLU A 523 -5.92 6.21 15.92
CA GLU A 523 -7.36 6.13 16.27
C GLU A 523 -8.22 5.66 15.07
N VAL A 524 -7.90 6.12 13.86
CA VAL A 524 -8.68 5.80 12.64
C VAL A 524 -8.21 4.48 12.02
N TYR A 525 -6.89 4.32 11.85
CA TYR A 525 -6.28 3.24 11.06
C TYR A 525 -5.63 2.13 11.91
N GLY A 526 -5.71 2.23 13.24
CA GLY A 526 -5.07 1.34 14.19
C GLY A 526 -3.58 1.59 14.31
N ALA A 527 -2.99 1.19 15.45
CA ALA A 527 -1.56 1.35 15.71
C ALA A 527 -0.69 0.75 14.60
N GLN A 528 -1.12 -0.38 14.03
CA GLN A 528 -0.43 -1.08 12.93
C GLN A 528 -0.20 -0.25 11.65
N ALA A 529 -0.90 0.87 11.48
CA ALA A 529 -0.72 1.79 10.35
C ALA A 529 0.35 2.87 10.61
N VAL A 530 0.83 3.01 11.85
CA VAL A 530 1.75 4.06 12.30
C VAL A 530 3.11 3.47 12.67
N VAL A 531 4.10 3.76 11.84
CA VAL A 531 5.52 3.48 12.10
C VAL A 531 6.18 4.76 12.62
N ILE A 532 7.10 4.66 13.57
CA ILE A 532 7.98 5.78 13.96
C ILE A 532 9.39 5.56 13.42
N SER A 533 9.93 6.53 12.69
CA SER A 533 11.33 6.50 12.22
C SER A 533 12.19 7.23 13.24
N VAL A 534 13.09 6.48 13.88
CA VAL A 534 13.97 7.01 14.92
C VAL A 534 15.38 7.10 14.37
N ASP A 535 15.98 8.29 14.47
CA ASP A 535 17.34 8.60 14.02
C ASP A 535 18.24 8.95 15.24
N PRO A 536 18.72 7.94 15.99
CA PRO A 536 19.57 8.12 17.16
C PRO A 536 21.06 8.16 16.79
N ARG A 537 21.85 8.81 17.63
CA ARG A 537 23.32 8.83 17.60
C ARG A 537 23.92 8.67 18.99
N LYS A 538 25.07 8.02 19.11
CA LYS A 538 25.78 7.85 20.39
C LYS A 538 26.26 9.20 20.95
N VAL A 539 25.95 9.47 22.22
CA VAL A 539 26.51 10.58 23.02
C VAL A 539 27.20 9.99 24.23
N PHE A 540 28.53 10.14 24.29
CA PHE A 540 29.37 9.57 25.34
C PHE A 540 29.31 10.39 26.63
N VAL A 541 29.38 9.69 27.77
CA VAL A 541 29.48 10.24 29.12
C VAL A 541 30.54 9.48 29.92
N ASP A 542 31.14 10.10 30.94
CA ASP A 542 32.16 9.43 31.75
C ASP A 542 31.55 8.29 32.59
N LYS A 543 30.32 8.48 33.09
CA LYS A 543 29.56 7.50 33.88
C LYS A 543 28.06 7.59 33.59
N ALA A 544 27.35 6.48 33.78
CA ALA A 544 25.90 6.42 33.65
C ALA A 544 25.14 7.43 34.55
N ALA A 545 25.71 7.78 35.70
CA ALA A 545 25.13 8.74 36.65
C ALA A 545 25.29 10.23 36.23
N ASP A 546 26.06 10.52 35.19
CA ASP A 546 26.31 11.89 34.72
C ASP A 546 25.19 12.41 33.79
N THR A 547 24.17 11.59 33.53
CA THR A 547 22.99 11.93 32.71
C THR A 547 21.72 11.31 33.30
N ALA A 548 20.56 11.91 32.99
CA ALA A 548 19.25 11.35 33.31
C ALA A 548 18.75 10.36 32.24
N HIS A 549 19.47 10.24 31.12
CA HIS A 549 19.10 9.43 29.97
C HIS A 549 19.43 7.94 30.15
N ALA A 550 18.70 7.08 29.44
CA ALA A 550 19.02 5.66 29.35
C ALA A 550 20.40 5.44 28.70
N THR A 551 21.32 4.82 29.42
CA THR A 551 22.71 4.59 29.00
C THR A 551 23.01 3.10 28.78
N VAL A 552 23.94 2.83 27.87
CA VAL A 552 24.56 1.52 27.64
C VAL A 552 26.06 1.61 27.89
N THR A 553 26.67 0.47 28.25
CA THR A 553 28.13 0.33 28.31
C THR A 553 28.56 -0.49 27.09
N LEU A 554 29.42 0.09 26.24
CA LEU A 554 29.98 -0.58 25.07
C LEU A 554 30.98 -1.66 25.48
N ASP A 555 31.30 -2.58 24.57
CA ASP A 555 32.25 -3.68 24.81
C ASP A 555 33.68 -3.19 25.14
N ASP A 556 34.02 -1.95 24.77
CA ASP A 556 35.28 -1.28 25.13
C ASP A 556 35.26 -0.52 26.47
N GLY A 557 34.15 -0.62 27.21
CA GLY A 557 33.95 -0.02 28.53
C GLY A 557 33.51 1.45 28.51
N ARG A 558 33.35 2.09 27.34
CA ARG A 558 32.78 3.45 27.27
C ARG A 558 31.28 3.43 27.54
N VAL A 559 30.78 4.48 28.18
CA VAL A 559 29.34 4.67 28.44
C VAL A 559 28.77 5.70 27.46
N CYS A 560 27.63 5.40 26.86
CA CYS A 560 26.89 6.35 26.03
C CYS A 560 25.37 6.21 26.19
N TRP A 561 24.66 7.27 25.84
CA TRP A 561 23.22 7.23 25.57
C TRP A 561 22.96 7.54 24.10
N TYR A 562 21.76 7.22 23.61
CA TYR A 562 21.39 7.39 22.22
C TYR A 562 20.49 8.61 22.04
N GLN A 563 21.07 9.73 21.60
CA GLN A 563 20.35 10.99 21.42
C GLN A 563 19.50 10.97 20.15
N CYS A 564 18.20 11.25 20.30
CA CYS A 564 17.30 11.39 19.16
C CYS A 564 17.50 12.71 18.40
N THR A 565 17.21 12.67 17.10
CA THR A 565 17.37 13.82 16.20
C THR A 565 16.11 14.14 15.42
N VAL A 566 16.02 15.37 14.93
CA VAL A 566 14.94 15.87 14.06
C VAL A 566 15.49 16.50 12.79
N LYS A 567 14.58 16.79 11.85
CA LYS A 567 14.89 17.38 10.53
C LYS A 567 15.83 16.48 9.70
N GLY A 568 15.80 15.16 9.92
CA GLY A 568 16.68 14.17 9.31
C GLY A 568 18.12 14.34 9.77
N GLY A 569 18.42 13.94 11.02
CA GLY A 569 19.77 13.99 11.61
C GLY A 569 20.32 15.37 11.99
N ARG A 570 19.77 16.46 11.45
CA ARG A 570 20.40 17.80 11.45
C ARG A 570 20.29 18.57 12.78
N GLU A 571 19.38 18.20 13.66
CA GLU A 571 19.19 18.84 14.97
C GLU A 571 19.05 17.74 16.03
N GLY A 572 19.88 17.79 17.09
CA GLY A 572 19.72 16.90 18.25
C GLY A 572 18.72 17.47 19.24
N ARG A 573 18.02 16.57 19.95
CA ARG A 573 17.08 16.92 21.01
C ARG A 573 17.58 16.41 22.36
N ASP A 574 17.08 16.98 23.45
CA ASP A 574 17.39 16.52 24.81
C ASP A 574 16.44 15.37 25.18
N LEU A 575 16.51 14.31 24.38
CA LEU A 575 15.59 13.17 24.38
C LEU A 575 16.38 11.93 23.95
N ASP A 576 16.35 10.88 24.77
CA ASP A 576 16.97 9.61 24.42
C ASP A 576 16.01 8.66 23.68
N VAL A 577 16.61 7.64 23.06
CA VAL A 577 15.86 6.65 22.26
C VAL A 577 14.76 5.94 23.05
N VAL A 578 15.01 5.61 24.33
CA VAL A 578 14.05 4.89 25.19
C VAL A 578 12.87 5.79 25.54
N GLN A 579 13.14 7.05 25.90
CA GLN A 579 12.12 8.08 26.12
C GLN A 579 11.23 8.27 24.89
N LEU A 580 11.82 8.34 23.69
CA LEU A 580 11.06 8.50 22.44
C LEU A 580 10.17 7.28 22.14
N VAL A 581 10.72 6.06 22.12
CA VAL A 581 9.95 4.88 21.69
C VAL A 581 8.84 4.52 22.67
N THR A 582 9.07 4.67 23.98
CA THR A 582 8.07 4.41 25.01
C THR A 582 6.94 5.45 25.00
N ALA A 583 7.26 6.72 24.79
CA ALA A 583 6.26 7.77 24.61
C ALA A 583 5.42 7.54 23.35
N ALA A 584 6.06 7.20 22.23
CA ALA A 584 5.37 6.96 20.97
C ALA A 584 4.48 5.70 20.98
N GLU A 585 4.90 4.62 21.66
CA GLU A 585 4.06 3.44 21.92
C GLU A 585 2.79 3.81 22.69
N ARG A 586 2.92 4.61 23.76
CA ARG A 586 1.76 5.13 24.54
C ARG A 586 0.83 6.02 23.71
N LEU A 587 1.37 6.74 22.73
CA LEU A 587 0.60 7.59 21.80
C LEU A 587 -0.07 6.79 20.65
N GLY A 588 0.17 5.48 20.57
CA GLY A 588 -0.47 4.59 19.58
C GLY A 588 0.38 4.25 18.35
N ALA A 589 1.69 4.42 18.39
CA ALA A 589 2.58 3.84 17.37
C ALA A 589 2.51 2.30 17.43
N GLY A 590 2.59 1.62 16.28
CA GLY A 590 2.51 0.16 16.20
C GLY A 590 3.75 -0.54 15.65
N GLU A 591 4.79 0.19 15.25
CA GLU A 591 6.09 -0.38 14.86
C GLU A 591 7.19 0.69 14.94
N VAL A 592 8.40 0.31 15.37
CA VAL A 592 9.58 1.19 15.40
C VAL A 592 10.49 0.87 14.22
N LEU A 593 10.72 1.86 13.35
CA LEU A 593 11.83 1.84 12.41
C LEU A 593 13.06 2.44 13.10
N LEU A 594 13.95 1.57 13.59
CA LEU A 594 15.10 1.94 14.38
C LEU A 594 16.35 2.04 13.50
N ASN A 595 16.64 3.24 13.01
CA ASN A 595 17.91 3.51 12.33
C ASN A 595 19.05 3.63 13.36
N SER A 596 20.29 3.61 12.87
CA SER A 596 21.46 4.10 13.61
C SER A 596 22.20 5.10 12.74
N MET A 597 22.44 6.31 13.25
CA MET A 597 23.21 7.32 12.51
C MET A 597 24.70 6.96 12.44
N ASP A 598 25.22 6.25 13.43
CA ASP A 598 26.64 5.90 13.50
C ASP A 598 27.00 4.77 12.52
N GLU A 599 26.08 3.81 12.33
CA GLU A 599 26.27 2.66 11.44
C GLU A 599 25.76 2.89 9.99
N ASP A 600 25.06 3.99 9.70
CA ASP A 600 24.58 4.27 8.33
C ASP A 600 25.74 4.36 7.34
N GLY A 601 25.66 3.56 6.27
CA GLY A 601 26.67 3.47 5.22
C GLY A 601 27.94 2.67 5.57
N GLN A 602 28.16 2.30 6.84
CA GLN A 602 29.40 1.61 7.27
C GLN A 602 29.53 0.18 6.73
N LYS A 603 28.39 -0.48 6.44
CA LYS A 603 28.32 -1.89 6.04
C LYS A 603 28.98 -2.86 7.02
N ALA A 604 29.01 -2.53 8.32
CA ALA A 604 29.74 -3.25 9.36
C ALA A 604 28.87 -4.18 10.23
N GLY A 605 27.54 -4.10 10.12
CA GLY A 605 26.59 -4.78 11.01
C GLY A 605 25.49 -3.82 11.45
N TYR A 606 24.43 -4.33 12.06
CA TYR A 606 23.46 -3.48 12.77
C TYR A 606 24.00 -3.11 14.15
N ASP A 607 23.56 -1.99 14.73
CA ASP A 607 23.88 -1.66 16.13
C ASP A 607 23.07 -2.55 17.09
N LEU A 608 23.60 -3.73 17.39
CA LEU A 608 22.91 -4.73 18.22
C LEU A 608 22.65 -4.25 19.65
N GLN A 609 23.47 -3.34 20.19
CA GLN A 609 23.27 -2.79 21.52
C GLN A 609 22.10 -1.81 21.54
N LEU A 610 22.00 -0.91 20.55
CA LEU A 610 20.84 -0.06 20.33
C LEU A 610 19.55 -0.87 20.12
N VAL A 611 19.63 -1.93 19.30
CA VAL A 611 18.48 -2.80 19.00
C VAL A 611 17.96 -3.49 20.27
N ARG A 612 18.85 -4.04 21.11
CA ARG A 612 18.47 -4.63 22.41
C ARG A 612 17.85 -3.61 23.35
N LEU A 613 18.50 -2.45 23.53
CA LEU A 613 18.01 -1.36 24.38
C LEU A 613 16.58 -0.93 24.03
N VAL A 614 16.27 -0.82 22.73
CA VAL A 614 14.92 -0.46 22.27
C VAL A 614 13.96 -1.63 22.38
N LYS A 615 14.37 -2.86 22.08
CA LYS A 615 13.48 -4.03 22.14
C LYS A 615 13.08 -4.40 23.58
N GLU A 616 13.95 -4.14 24.55
CA GLU A 616 13.65 -4.21 25.99
C GLU A 616 12.70 -3.10 26.46
N ALA A 617 12.69 -1.95 25.80
CA ALA A 617 11.89 -0.79 26.18
C ALA A 617 10.42 -0.83 25.71
N VAL A 618 10.10 -1.51 24.60
CA VAL A 618 8.74 -1.49 24.00
C VAL A 618 8.16 -2.86 23.67
N SER A 619 6.83 -2.97 23.77
CA SER A 619 6.06 -4.15 23.38
C SER A 619 5.66 -4.19 21.90
N ILE A 620 5.74 -3.06 21.18
CA ILE A 620 5.54 -3.03 19.73
C ILE A 620 6.70 -3.68 18.94
N PRO A 621 6.45 -4.13 17.69
CA PRO A 621 7.48 -4.60 16.78
C PRO A 621 8.60 -3.58 16.53
N VAL A 622 9.83 -4.07 16.36
CA VAL A 622 11.01 -3.26 16.01
C VAL A 622 11.61 -3.77 14.69
N ILE A 623 11.95 -2.83 13.81
CA ILE A 623 12.70 -3.02 12.57
C ILE A 623 14.13 -2.50 12.80
N ALA A 624 15.13 -3.39 12.79
CA ALA A 624 16.53 -2.98 12.82
C ALA A 624 16.93 -2.37 11.46
N SER A 625 17.57 -1.20 11.46
CA SER A 625 17.97 -0.45 10.27
C SER A 625 19.37 0.19 10.45
N SER A 626 19.96 0.65 9.35
CA SER A 626 21.37 1.05 9.19
C SER A 626 22.42 -0.06 9.35
N GLY A 627 23.53 0.04 8.61
CA GLY A 627 24.74 -0.79 8.81
C GLY A 627 24.79 -2.16 8.14
N ALA A 628 23.69 -2.69 7.60
CA ALA A 628 23.68 -3.90 6.79
C ALA A 628 24.66 -3.84 5.60
N GLY A 629 25.43 -4.91 5.40
CA GLY A 629 26.55 -4.97 4.44
C GLY A 629 26.66 -6.28 3.66
N ARG A 630 26.28 -7.40 4.28
CA ARG A 630 26.28 -8.77 3.74
C ARG A 630 25.07 -9.54 4.30
N ALA A 631 24.78 -10.73 3.77
CA ALA A 631 23.62 -11.54 4.18
C ALA A 631 23.68 -11.95 5.67
N GLU A 632 24.88 -12.23 6.16
CA GLU A 632 25.17 -12.65 7.53
C GLU A 632 24.71 -11.60 8.55
N HIS A 633 24.73 -10.30 8.23
CA HIS A 633 24.29 -9.26 9.17
C HIS A 633 22.79 -9.38 9.52
N PHE A 634 21.99 -10.03 8.67
CA PHE A 634 20.58 -10.30 8.97
C PHE A 634 20.44 -11.46 9.97
N THR A 635 21.16 -12.57 9.77
CA THR A 635 21.15 -13.69 10.74
C THR A 635 21.77 -13.29 12.06
N GLU A 636 22.94 -12.62 12.04
CA GLU A 636 23.56 -12.00 13.22
C GLU A 636 22.53 -11.16 14.00
N CYS A 637 21.73 -10.31 13.32
CA CYS A 637 20.69 -9.50 13.97
C CYS A 637 19.53 -10.32 14.57
N PHE A 638 19.04 -11.34 13.86
CA PHE A 638 17.89 -12.14 14.29
C PHE A 638 18.22 -13.24 15.31
N ASP A 639 19.48 -13.68 15.37
CA ASP A 639 19.97 -14.66 16.34
C ASP A 639 20.36 -13.97 17.67
N GLU A 640 20.90 -12.75 17.59
CA GLU A 640 21.36 -11.97 18.76
C GLU A 640 20.27 -11.07 19.38
N THR A 641 19.13 -10.88 18.71
CA THR A 641 18.02 -9.99 19.15
C THR A 641 16.64 -10.51 18.74
N ASP A 642 15.60 -10.24 19.54
CA ASP A 642 14.22 -10.61 19.19
C ASP A 642 13.45 -9.52 18.41
N VAL A 643 14.09 -8.94 17.40
CA VAL A 643 13.40 -8.07 16.43
C VAL A 643 12.57 -8.89 15.44
N GLN A 644 11.46 -8.32 14.97
CA GLN A 644 10.56 -8.97 14.02
C GLN A 644 11.02 -8.74 12.56
N ALA A 645 11.81 -7.69 12.32
CA ALA A 645 12.24 -7.29 10.99
C ALA A 645 13.65 -6.69 10.99
N ALA A 646 14.32 -6.79 9.84
CA ALA A 646 15.55 -6.11 9.54
C ALA A 646 15.45 -5.47 8.15
N LEU A 647 15.92 -4.24 8.04
CA LEU A 647 15.80 -3.39 6.87
C LEU A 647 17.17 -3.13 6.27
N ALA A 648 17.24 -3.10 4.94
CA ALA A 648 18.37 -2.51 4.25
C ALA A 648 17.94 -1.67 3.04
N ALA A 649 18.74 -0.64 2.79
CA ALA A 649 18.63 0.21 1.62
C ALA A 649 19.78 -0.12 0.65
N GLY A 650 20.91 0.59 0.76
CA GLY A 650 21.91 0.70 -0.30
C GLY A 650 22.45 -0.62 -0.88
N ILE A 651 22.61 -1.68 -0.08
CA ILE A 651 23.10 -2.99 -0.58
C ILE A 651 22.15 -3.60 -1.63
N PHE A 652 20.83 -3.49 -1.42
CA PHE A 652 19.81 -3.96 -2.36
C PHE A 652 19.69 -3.04 -3.57
N HIS A 653 19.96 -1.74 -3.42
CA HIS A 653 19.90 -0.78 -4.53
C HIS A 653 20.97 -1.08 -5.57
N ARG A 654 22.21 -1.21 -5.08
CA ARG A 654 23.42 -1.41 -5.88
C ARG A 654 23.62 -2.87 -6.33
N GLY A 655 22.77 -3.80 -5.89
CA GLY A 655 22.88 -5.22 -6.20
C GLY A 655 24.12 -5.88 -5.59
N GLU A 656 24.61 -5.34 -4.47
CA GLU A 656 25.79 -5.87 -3.75
C GLU A 656 25.44 -7.17 -3.00
N VAL A 657 24.18 -7.29 -2.58
CA VAL A 657 23.56 -8.47 -1.98
C VAL A 657 22.12 -8.48 -2.51
N SER A 658 21.59 -9.62 -2.93
CA SER A 658 20.16 -9.72 -3.32
C SER A 658 19.27 -10.09 -2.12
N ILE A 659 17.99 -9.72 -2.17
CA ILE A 659 17.05 -10.11 -1.09
C ILE A 659 16.86 -11.64 -1.05
N GLY A 660 16.91 -12.30 -2.21
CA GLY A 660 16.86 -13.76 -2.31
C GLY A 660 18.03 -14.45 -1.63
N GLU A 661 19.23 -13.88 -1.73
CA GLU A 661 20.47 -14.37 -1.11
C GLU A 661 20.43 -14.20 0.42
N VAL A 662 19.96 -13.04 0.92
CA VAL A 662 19.66 -12.85 2.35
C VAL A 662 18.72 -13.93 2.86
N LYS A 663 17.60 -14.17 2.15
CA LYS A 663 16.61 -15.16 2.56
C LYS A 663 17.09 -16.61 2.45
N GLN A 664 17.95 -16.91 1.49
CA GLN A 664 18.61 -18.21 1.38
C GLN A 664 19.57 -18.44 2.55
N HIS A 665 20.35 -17.42 2.92
CA HIS A 665 21.25 -17.46 4.07
C HIS A 665 20.49 -17.65 5.39
N MET A 666 19.45 -16.84 5.63
CA MET A 666 18.52 -16.99 6.77
C MET A 666 17.90 -18.39 6.86
N ARG A 667 17.37 -18.92 5.74
CA ARG A 667 16.81 -20.27 5.68
C ARG A 667 17.86 -21.34 6.01
N GLY A 668 19.10 -21.17 5.53
CA GLY A 668 20.21 -22.06 5.81
C GLY A 668 20.59 -22.15 7.29
N HIS A 669 20.37 -21.06 8.04
CA HIS A 669 20.58 -20.98 9.49
C HIS A 669 19.32 -21.33 10.32
N GLY A 670 18.23 -21.76 9.67
CA GLY A 670 16.99 -22.15 10.34
C GLY A 670 16.06 -21.00 10.71
N THR A 671 16.41 -19.74 10.39
CA THR A 671 15.53 -18.59 10.60
C THR A 671 14.25 -18.73 9.74
N PRO A 672 13.04 -18.65 10.33
CA PRO A 672 11.80 -18.73 9.57
C PRO A 672 11.66 -17.54 8.60
N VAL A 673 11.53 -17.83 7.30
CA VAL A 673 11.40 -16.84 6.22
C VAL A 673 10.17 -17.10 5.36
N ARG A 674 9.66 -16.05 4.71
CA ARG A 674 8.77 -16.18 3.55
C ARG A 674 9.62 -16.50 2.31
N ILE A 675 9.35 -17.63 1.68
CA ILE A 675 9.82 -17.91 0.32
C ILE A 675 8.86 -17.23 -0.67
N ALA A 676 9.41 -16.51 -1.65
CA ALA A 676 8.60 -15.83 -2.65
C ALA A 676 8.23 -16.81 -3.79
N GLY A 677 6.94 -17.08 -3.95
CA GLY A 677 6.39 -17.62 -5.20
C GLY A 677 6.20 -16.50 -6.23
N GLY A 678 6.40 -16.82 -7.50
CA GLY A 678 6.24 -15.86 -8.59
C GLY A 678 4.77 -15.60 -8.91
N LEU A 679 4.38 -14.35 -9.23
CA LEU A 679 3.02 -14.09 -9.74
C LEU A 679 2.74 -14.85 -11.05
N GLU A 680 3.79 -15.21 -11.79
CA GLU A 680 3.73 -16.01 -13.03
C GLU A 680 3.25 -17.46 -12.76
N GLU A 681 3.34 -17.94 -11.52
CA GLU A 681 2.81 -19.25 -11.09
C GLU A 681 1.28 -19.20 -10.89
N VAL A 682 0.73 -18.01 -10.64
CA VAL A 682 -0.72 -17.78 -10.65
C VAL A 682 -1.16 -17.74 -12.11
N GLN A 683 -1.73 -18.84 -12.60
CA GLN A 683 -2.31 -18.91 -13.94
C GLN A 683 -3.46 -17.90 -14.08
N VAL A 684 -3.15 -16.69 -14.55
CA VAL A 684 -4.14 -15.68 -14.93
C VAL A 684 -4.91 -16.21 -16.14
N VAL A 685 -6.24 -16.25 -16.05
CA VAL A 685 -7.12 -16.78 -17.11
C VAL A 685 -7.26 -15.76 -18.26
N GLY A 686 -6.17 -15.59 -19.00
CA GLY A 686 -6.18 -15.06 -20.37
C GLY A 686 -6.30 -13.56 -20.52
N VAL A 687 -5.16 -12.87 -20.51
CA VAL A 687 -4.91 -11.76 -21.43
C VAL A 687 -3.85 -12.22 -22.42
N GLY A 688 -4.28 -12.54 -23.64
CA GLY A 688 -3.35 -12.78 -24.74
C GLY A 688 -2.72 -11.45 -25.18
N SER A 689 -1.42 -11.50 -25.50
CA SER A 689 -0.62 -10.41 -26.09
C SER A 689 -1.29 -9.77 -27.31
#